data_AF-A0A4P2QXH7-F1
#
_entry.id   AF-A0A4P2QXH7-F1
#
_cell.length_a   1.000
_cell.length_b   1.000
_cell.length_c   1.000
_cell.angle_alpha   90.00
_cell.angle_beta   90.00
_cell.angle_gamma   90.00
#
_symmetry.space_group_name_H-M   'P 1'
#
loop_
_entity.id
_entity.type
_entity.pdbx_description
1 polymer ?
#
loop_
_entity_poly.entity_id
_entity_poly.type
_entity_poly.pdbx_seq_one_letter_code
_entity_poly.pdbx_strand_id
1 'polypeptide(L)'
;MAPMHCPHCGKPIPEGANVCPHCGAALAPPGGAAGYLKPAARTMVGVALPDLLRQGSSAPADPGGAGHGKAALPPVAGAPGAASRTIVGMPAAVLGSAPGRADPRLSGGTLAVGTPGAAAPRARFDASAPPGAPVHAAPGAPVYPPPGAPVHAAPGAQLLDHTVPLAPGLAARGPAPPPGASRTLVGVARPGIAPLAPGAPADPAPDPDLEARYQPAGELGATIAPMRFRAPELRNPVLMRPHRLKQRLAPAPPQRRARSSRRAVVVVAAGGVLALGAVLFALLWPSAPPVTARARADAGGREVIELRCDSCPDGTAVSIGEGRATIAGRVAQIPLASPLSVGENHMKVAIDRPGRGRDETVGVSIHVAYRIRPDLGTLQGERPSIQVVVEASKGTQVTLDGKEVALASGRAIESIDVIEAVTGLSDETKTLSRQVPYTVAPPDGPREQGVVSVAVGIVPLGIEAPGPSVVIDKESFVLAGRTARGAQLFAGAHPITVRPDGTFAHVMNVSSVGATQFEVRAKMQGMAPRIAKIAVRRVDRLETAAKEFAGRNPIGYVELAAGGKDVIGKPIALTGEVLEARRQGYSTLILLSMPRTSGCKQAGAAAASAGPGAAARSPETCKVRLVHGADNPAQRGDVLTAYGSVAPPFVAPGGAEIPEVWVEFTVKGAR
;
A
#
# COMPACT_ATOMS: atom_id res chain seq x y z
N MET A 1 -6.77 35.22 22.76
CA MET A 1 -7.02 33.98 21.99
C MET A 1 -7.37 32.87 22.96
N ALA A 2 -8.23 31.92 22.55
CA ALA A 2 -8.52 30.74 23.37
C ALA A 2 -7.40 29.70 23.18
N PRO A 3 -6.92 29.03 24.24
CA PRO A 3 -5.88 28.00 24.11
C PRO A 3 -6.41 26.83 23.28
N MET A 4 -5.68 26.47 22.22
CA MET A 4 -5.98 25.26 21.45
C MET A 4 -5.71 24.02 22.31
N HIS A 5 -6.53 22.99 22.15
CA HIS A 5 -6.38 21.71 22.84
C HIS A 5 -6.17 20.60 21.83
N CYS A 6 -5.35 19.59 22.17
CA CYS A 6 -5.10 18.44 21.30
C CYS A 6 -6.38 17.62 21.12
N PRO A 7 -6.82 17.33 19.87
CA PRO A 7 -8.04 16.55 19.63
C PRO A 7 -7.94 15.09 20.09
N HIS A 8 -6.72 14.56 20.30
CA HIS A 8 -6.51 13.18 20.75
C HIS A 8 -6.48 12.99 22.27
N CYS A 9 -6.04 14.00 23.05
CA CYS A 9 -5.85 13.85 24.49
C CYS A 9 -6.46 14.98 25.35
N GLY A 10 -7.12 15.97 24.73
CA GLY A 10 -7.84 17.04 25.42
C GLY A 10 -6.97 18.01 26.25
N LYS A 11 -5.64 17.93 26.16
CA LYS A 11 -4.71 18.83 26.87
C LYS A 11 -4.36 20.06 26.01
N PRO A 12 -4.11 21.24 26.62
CA PRO A 12 -3.71 22.43 25.88
C PRO A 12 -2.40 22.19 25.10
N ILE A 13 -2.27 22.84 23.95
CA ILE A 13 -1.09 22.76 23.08
C ILE A 13 -0.50 24.17 22.84
N PRO A 14 0.84 24.30 22.75
CA PRO A 14 1.45 25.56 22.33
C PRO A 14 1.01 25.95 20.92
N GLU A 15 0.85 27.25 20.67
CA GLU A 15 0.63 27.74 19.30
C GLU A 15 1.82 27.36 18.40
N GLY A 16 1.54 26.86 17.19
CA GLY A 16 2.56 26.39 16.24
C GLY A 16 3.11 24.98 16.50
N ALA A 17 2.60 24.23 17.48
CA ALA A 17 3.01 22.84 17.70
C ALA A 17 2.47 21.90 16.59
N ASN A 18 3.37 21.28 15.82
CA ASN A 18 3.03 20.27 14.80
C ASN A 18 2.81 18.86 15.37
N VAL A 19 3.14 18.65 16.65
CA VAL A 19 2.96 17.39 17.40
C VAL A 19 2.55 17.73 18.82
N CYS A 20 1.59 17.01 19.39
CA CYS A 20 1.17 17.22 20.77
C CYS A 20 2.25 16.76 21.77
N PRO A 21 2.78 17.66 22.64
CA PRO A 21 3.84 17.31 23.59
C PRO A 21 3.38 16.34 24.70
N HIS A 22 2.08 16.07 24.82
CA HIS A 22 1.52 15.20 25.86
C HIS A 22 1.20 13.77 25.40
N CYS A 23 1.03 13.53 24.09
CA CYS A 23 0.66 12.21 23.57
C CYS A 23 1.35 11.82 22.26
N GLY A 24 2.19 12.68 21.68
CA GLY A 24 2.93 12.38 20.44
C GLY A 24 2.07 12.38 19.16
N ALA A 25 0.76 12.65 19.25
CA ALA A 25 -0.09 12.73 18.07
C ALA A 25 0.27 13.94 17.19
N ALA A 26 0.41 13.71 15.89
CA ALA A 26 0.62 14.77 14.91
C ALA A 26 -0.60 15.71 14.87
N LEU A 27 -0.34 17.01 14.76
CA LEU A 27 -1.34 18.06 14.68
C LEU A 27 -1.33 18.61 13.25
N ALA A 28 -2.50 18.71 12.62
CA ALA A 28 -2.59 19.23 11.26
C ALA A 28 -2.14 20.70 11.23
N PRO A 29 -1.25 21.10 10.30
CA PRO A 29 -0.76 22.47 10.24
C PRO A 29 -1.91 23.44 9.91
N PRO A 30 -2.01 24.60 10.60
CA PRO A 30 -3.10 25.54 10.39
C PRO A 30 -2.97 26.25 9.03
N GLY A 31 -3.82 25.85 8.07
CA GLY A 31 -4.20 26.70 6.95
C GLY A 31 -3.31 26.64 5.69
N GLY A 32 -3.33 25.52 4.98
CA GLY A 32 -3.04 25.49 3.55
C GLY A 32 -4.21 26.11 2.74
N ALA A 33 -4.37 27.42 2.76
CA ALA A 33 -5.43 28.11 2.02
C ALA A 33 -5.14 28.11 0.50
N ALA A 34 -6.13 27.74 -0.31
CA ALA A 34 -6.00 27.71 -1.76
C ALA A 34 -5.81 29.13 -2.34
N GLY A 35 -4.63 29.38 -2.90
CA GLY A 35 -4.30 30.66 -3.54
C GLY A 35 -5.03 30.86 -4.86
N TYR A 36 -6.05 31.72 -4.87
CA TYR A 36 -6.67 32.26 -6.08
C TYR A 36 -5.64 33.13 -6.84
N LEU A 37 -5.14 32.66 -7.98
CA LEU A 37 -4.35 33.48 -8.91
C LEU A 37 -5.27 34.24 -9.86
N LYS A 38 -5.36 35.56 -9.68
CA LYS A 38 -5.83 36.51 -10.70
C LYS A 38 -4.62 37.25 -11.32
N PRO A 39 -4.71 37.69 -12.58
CA PRO A 39 -3.54 38.11 -13.36
C PRO A 39 -3.03 39.50 -12.94
N ALA A 40 -1.71 39.63 -12.79
CA ALA A 40 -1.03 40.90 -12.64
C ALA A 40 -0.71 41.52 -14.02
N ALA A 41 -0.79 42.84 -14.12
CA ALA A 41 -0.67 43.55 -15.38
C ALA A 41 0.78 43.81 -15.81
N ARG A 42 0.95 43.89 -17.14
CA ARG A 42 1.96 44.60 -17.92
C ARG A 42 2.99 45.45 -17.14
N THR A 43 4.26 45.18 -17.39
CA THR A 43 5.33 46.19 -17.32
C THR A 43 5.89 46.39 -18.73
N MET A 44 5.99 47.64 -19.20
CA MET A 44 6.59 47.98 -20.49
C MET A 44 8.07 48.29 -20.34
N VAL A 45 8.92 47.64 -21.13
CA VAL A 45 10.10 48.24 -21.78
C VAL A 45 10.23 47.54 -23.13
N GLY A 46 10.35 48.28 -24.24
CA GLY A 46 10.37 47.72 -25.59
C GLY A 46 11.58 48.14 -26.41
N VAL A 47 11.85 47.42 -27.50
CA VAL A 47 12.77 47.84 -28.58
C VAL A 47 12.22 47.36 -29.94
N ALA A 48 12.16 48.32 -30.88
CA ALA A 48 12.15 48.22 -32.35
C ALA A 48 11.33 47.14 -33.11
N LEU A 49 10.42 47.65 -33.94
CA LEU A 49 10.03 47.09 -35.25
C LEU A 49 11.19 47.30 -36.28
N PRO A 50 11.20 46.68 -37.48
CA PRO A 50 10.32 47.15 -38.57
C PRO A 50 9.70 46.08 -39.50
N ASP A 51 8.51 46.43 -39.99
CA ASP A 51 7.89 46.23 -41.31
C ASP A 51 8.19 44.99 -42.19
N LEU A 52 7.11 44.41 -42.73
CA LEU A 52 6.79 44.46 -44.18
C LEU A 52 5.34 43.99 -44.47
N LEU A 53 4.53 44.88 -45.07
CA LEU A 53 3.72 44.71 -46.31
C LEU A 53 3.11 43.32 -46.69
N ARG A 54 1.90 43.15 -47.27
CA ARG A 54 0.78 44.03 -47.75
C ARG A 54 -0.39 43.15 -48.26
N GLN A 55 -1.52 43.77 -48.66
CA GLN A 55 -2.65 43.25 -49.49
C GLN A 55 -3.67 42.32 -48.80
N GLY A 56 -4.99 42.45 -48.97
CA GLY A 56 -5.80 43.56 -49.53
C GLY A 56 -7.17 43.14 -50.11
N SER A 57 -8.24 43.91 -49.82
CA SER A 57 -9.51 44.11 -50.61
C SER A 57 -10.35 42.88 -51.03
N SER A 58 -11.68 42.91 -51.31
CA SER A 58 -12.75 43.95 -51.28
C SER A 58 -14.15 43.24 -51.34
N ALA A 59 -15.24 43.95 -51.03
CA ALA A 59 -16.65 43.49 -51.12
C ALA A 59 -17.27 43.78 -52.52
N PRO A 60 -18.61 43.90 -52.74
CA PRO A 60 -19.84 43.27 -52.18
C PRO A 60 -20.83 42.72 -53.27
N ALA A 61 -22.00 42.15 -52.92
CA ALA A 61 -23.35 42.43 -53.50
C ALA A 61 -24.46 41.36 -53.20
N ASP A 62 -25.70 41.84 -53.16
CA ASP A 62 -27.01 41.22 -52.83
C ASP A 62 -27.80 40.78 -54.12
N PRO A 63 -29.14 40.47 -54.17
CA PRO A 63 -30.20 40.32 -53.12
C PRO A 63 -31.24 39.15 -53.28
N GLY A 64 -32.11 38.99 -52.26
CA GLY A 64 -33.55 38.61 -52.40
C GLY A 64 -34.05 37.37 -51.63
N GLY A 65 -35.22 37.33 -50.98
CA GLY A 65 -36.23 38.37 -50.67
C GLY A 65 -37.49 37.83 -49.94
N ALA A 66 -38.25 38.71 -49.27
CA ALA A 66 -39.56 38.52 -48.58
C ALA A 66 -39.64 37.59 -47.33
N GLY A 67 -40.43 37.89 -46.27
CA GLY A 67 -41.22 39.09 -45.96
C GLY A 67 -42.05 38.98 -44.65
N HIS A 68 -42.44 40.15 -44.10
CA HIS A 68 -43.41 40.39 -42.99
C HIS A 68 -43.05 39.90 -41.55
N GLY A 69 -43.26 40.67 -40.47
CA GLY A 69 -43.89 41.99 -40.34
C GLY A 69 -43.56 42.77 -39.04
N LYS A 70 -43.93 44.06 -39.05
CA LYS A 70 -43.88 45.10 -37.99
C LYS A 70 -44.88 44.80 -36.85
N ALA A 71 -44.84 45.33 -35.61
CA ALA A 71 -43.90 46.12 -34.77
C ALA A 71 -44.41 45.98 -33.28
N ALA A 72 -44.02 46.70 -32.22
CA ALA A 72 -43.27 47.95 -32.02
C ALA A 72 -42.63 48.07 -30.61
N LEU A 73 -42.03 49.25 -30.33
CA LEU A 73 -41.58 49.82 -29.04
C LEU A 73 -42.23 51.25 -28.94
N PRO A 74 -42.00 52.15 -27.93
CA PRO A 74 -41.04 52.22 -26.80
C PRO A 74 -41.74 52.71 -25.48
N PRO A 75 -41.15 53.43 -24.47
CA PRO A 75 -39.76 53.85 -24.22
C PRO A 75 -39.18 53.73 -22.77
N VAL A 76 -37.85 53.50 -22.75
CA VAL A 76 -36.75 54.14 -21.98
C VAL A 76 -37.06 55.09 -20.80
N ALA A 77 -36.44 54.84 -19.62
CA ALA A 77 -35.61 55.80 -18.84
C ALA A 77 -35.00 55.19 -17.54
N GLY A 78 -33.82 55.65 -17.12
CA GLY A 78 -33.40 55.61 -15.70
C GLY A 78 -32.13 54.83 -15.32
N ALA A 79 -31.06 55.55 -15.00
CA ALA A 79 -29.90 55.12 -14.20
C ALA A 79 -29.49 56.31 -13.29
N PRO A 80 -28.50 56.20 -12.39
CA PRO A 80 -28.11 55.11 -11.48
C PRO A 80 -28.27 55.53 -9.99
N GLY A 81 -28.03 54.63 -9.03
CA GLY A 81 -28.08 54.96 -7.59
C GLY A 81 -27.11 54.11 -6.75
N ALA A 82 -26.39 54.75 -5.82
CA ALA A 82 -25.32 54.13 -5.05
C ALA A 82 -25.69 53.90 -3.57
N ALA A 83 -24.97 52.95 -2.96
CA ALA A 83 -24.69 52.80 -1.52
C ALA A 83 -25.85 52.72 -0.50
N SER A 84 -25.90 51.60 0.23
CA SER A 84 -26.21 51.59 1.67
C SER A 84 -25.59 50.38 2.36
N ARG A 85 -25.03 50.60 3.56
CA ARG A 85 -24.53 49.55 4.46
C ARG A 85 -25.65 49.16 5.43
N THR A 86 -25.76 47.89 5.79
CA THR A 86 -26.38 47.49 7.07
C THR A 86 -25.63 46.31 7.69
N ILE A 87 -25.30 46.45 8.97
CA ILE A 87 -24.74 45.45 9.88
C ILE A 87 -25.88 45.01 10.83
N VAL A 88 -25.66 43.98 11.66
CA VAL A 88 -26.60 43.36 12.65
C VAL A 88 -27.44 42.23 12.02
N GLY A 89 -27.48 40.98 12.53
CA GLY A 89 -26.77 40.36 13.67
C GLY A 89 -27.68 40.04 14.85
N MET A 90 -28.20 38.80 14.95
CA MET A 90 -28.91 38.28 16.14
C MET A 90 -28.82 36.72 16.22
N PRO A 91 -29.15 36.10 17.39
CA PRO A 91 -28.33 35.00 17.91
C PRO A 91 -28.96 33.59 17.85
N ALA A 92 -28.11 32.57 18.06
CA ALA A 92 -28.55 31.22 18.40
C ALA A 92 -28.87 31.09 19.91
N ALA A 93 -29.92 30.34 20.24
CA ALA A 93 -30.42 30.17 21.61
C ALA A 93 -29.62 29.14 22.44
N VAL A 94 -29.78 29.24 23.77
CA VAL A 94 -29.13 28.43 24.81
C VAL A 94 -30.07 27.33 25.33
N LEU A 95 -29.47 26.25 25.88
CA LEU A 95 -29.98 25.14 26.74
C LEU A 95 -29.65 23.78 26.10
N GLY A 96 -29.03 22.78 26.72
CA GLY A 96 -28.42 22.55 28.05
C GLY A 96 -27.76 21.15 28.03
N SER A 97 -27.10 20.58 29.06
CA SER A 97 -26.73 20.98 30.42
C SER A 97 -25.53 20.11 30.89
N ALA A 98 -24.80 20.49 31.96
CA ALA A 98 -23.56 19.81 32.37
C ALA A 98 -23.76 18.69 33.43
N PRO A 99 -22.90 17.64 33.46
CA PRO A 99 -22.77 16.72 34.59
C PRO A 99 -21.66 17.13 35.57
N GLY A 100 -21.88 16.76 36.84
CA GLY A 100 -21.15 17.16 38.05
C GLY A 100 -19.63 16.99 38.10
N ARG A 101 -19.02 17.88 38.89
CA ARG A 101 -17.62 17.84 39.34
C ARG A 101 -17.51 16.91 40.56
N ALA A 102 -16.60 15.93 40.54
CA ALA A 102 -16.31 15.08 41.69
C ALA A 102 -15.20 15.71 42.56
N ASP A 103 -15.37 15.65 43.89
CA ASP A 103 -14.45 16.23 44.89
C ASP A 103 -13.62 15.11 45.55
N PRO A 104 -12.29 15.27 45.80
CA PRO A 104 -11.44 14.15 46.19
C PRO A 104 -11.11 14.15 47.69
N ARG A 105 -11.81 13.34 48.49
CA ARG A 105 -11.41 13.07 49.89
C ARG A 105 -11.66 11.64 50.35
N LEU A 106 -10.73 11.20 51.20
CA LEU A 106 -10.78 10.09 52.17
C LEU A 106 -10.46 8.64 51.71
N SER A 107 -9.31 8.22 52.24
CA SER A 107 -9.13 6.97 53.02
C SER A 107 -8.80 5.68 52.29
N GLY A 108 -7.56 5.22 52.55
CA GLY A 108 -7.06 3.92 52.16
C GLY A 108 -7.70 2.73 52.89
N GLY A 109 -7.36 1.55 52.37
CA GLY A 109 -7.70 0.25 52.94
C GLY A 109 -6.76 -0.81 52.37
N THR A 110 -5.92 -1.38 53.22
CA THR A 110 -5.10 -2.57 52.93
C THR A 110 -5.95 -3.85 52.99
N LEU A 111 -5.36 -4.94 52.50
CA LEU A 111 -5.76 -6.38 52.50
C LEU A 111 -6.09 -6.87 51.08
N ALA A 112 -5.43 -7.87 50.46
CA ALA A 112 -4.76 -9.12 50.85
C ALA A 112 -5.61 -10.38 50.58
N VAL A 113 -4.99 -11.33 49.83
CA VAL A 113 -5.30 -12.78 49.74
C VAL A 113 -6.61 -13.19 49.05
N GLY A 114 -6.55 -14.20 48.16
CA GLY A 114 -7.75 -14.91 47.72
C GLY A 114 -7.71 -15.70 46.41
N THR A 115 -6.76 -16.64 46.23
CA THR A 115 -6.93 -17.70 45.21
C THR A 115 -7.90 -18.78 45.68
N PRO A 116 -8.80 -19.24 44.81
CA PRO A 116 -9.05 -20.68 44.62
C PRO A 116 -8.81 -21.05 43.14
N GLY A 117 -8.52 -22.30 42.78
CA GLY A 117 -8.63 -23.55 43.53
C GLY A 117 -9.38 -24.56 42.66
N ALA A 118 -8.66 -25.55 42.13
CA ALA A 118 -9.19 -26.44 41.08
C ALA A 118 -10.15 -27.52 41.60
N ALA A 119 -11.10 -27.94 40.76
CA ALA A 119 -11.78 -29.23 40.88
C ALA A 119 -12.23 -29.74 39.50
N ALA A 120 -11.87 -30.98 39.17
CA ALA A 120 -12.50 -31.75 38.10
C ALA A 120 -13.69 -32.55 38.67
N PRO A 121 -14.49 -33.21 37.81
CA PRO A 121 -14.47 -34.67 37.91
C PRO A 121 -14.45 -35.41 36.56
N ARG A 122 -14.24 -36.72 36.68
CA ARG A 122 -14.11 -37.72 35.60
C ARG A 122 -15.45 -38.06 34.95
N ALA A 123 -15.40 -38.46 33.68
CA ALA A 123 -16.20 -39.58 33.17
C ALA A 123 -15.35 -40.42 32.21
N ARG A 124 -15.29 -41.74 32.45
CA ARG A 124 -14.80 -42.75 31.49
C ARG A 124 -16.02 -43.31 30.76
N PHE A 125 -15.87 -43.73 29.51
CA PHE A 125 -16.50 -44.96 29.02
C PHE A 125 -15.67 -45.56 27.88
N ASP A 126 -15.73 -46.88 27.77
CA ASP A 126 -14.71 -47.71 27.10
C ASP A 126 -14.96 -47.96 25.61
N ALA A 127 -13.92 -48.43 24.94
CA ALA A 127 -13.99 -48.97 23.59
C ALA A 127 -14.69 -50.35 23.58
N SER A 128 -15.47 -50.65 22.54
CA SER A 128 -15.89 -52.02 22.20
C SER A 128 -16.37 -52.12 20.75
N ALA A 129 -15.91 -53.18 20.08
CA ALA A 129 -16.38 -53.68 18.79
C ALA A 129 -15.97 -55.17 18.67
N PRO A 130 -16.54 -55.98 17.77
CA PRO A 130 -17.90 -55.99 17.20
C PRO A 130 -18.68 -57.24 17.70
N PRO A 131 -19.91 -57.51 17.20
CA PRO A 131 -20.06 -58.78 16.45
C PRO A 131 -21.16 -58.81 15.35
N GLY A 132 -21.11 -59.82 14.49
CA GLY A 132 -22.31 -60.49 13.94
C GLY A 132 -22.79 -60.09 12.54
N ALA A 133 -22.81 -61.07 11.62
CA ALA A 133 -23.51 -60.98 10.33
C ALA A 133 -25.01 -61.31 10.46
N PRO A 134 -25.81 -61.04 9.42
CA PRO A 134 -26.49 -62.19 8.79
C PRO A 134 -26.44 -62.19 7.24
N VAL A 135 -26.95 -63.30 6.68
CA VAL A 135 -26.88 -63.73 5.28
C VAL A 135 -28.16 -63.34 4.48
N HIS A 136 -28.11 -63.51 3.15
CA HIS A 136 -29.15 -63.42 2.10
C HIS A 136 -29.11 -62.14 1.25
N ALA A 137 -29.42 -62.12 -0.06
CA ALA A 137 -29.41 -63.13 -1.13
C ALA A 137 -29.52 -62.38 -2.50
N ALA A 138 -28.98 -62.89 -3.60
CA ALA A 138 -29.08 -62.26 -4.93
C ALA A 138 -30.44 -62.53 -5.61
N PRO A 139 -30.93 -61.64 -6.51
CA PRO A 139 -30.52 -61.63 -7.94
C PRO A 139 -30.31 -60.19 -8.48
N GLY A 140 -29.90 -59.92 -9.72
CA GLY A 140 -29.51 -60.73 -10.89
C GLY A 140 -29.23 -59.76 -12.06
N ALA A 141 -28.25 -60.05 -12.93
CA ALA A 141 -27.79 -59.11 -13.95
C ALA A 141 -28.21 -59.52 -15.38
N PRO A 142 -28.64 -58.60 -16.25
CA PRO A 142 -28.81 -58.86 -17.67
C PRO A 142 -27.49 -58.70 -18.44
N VAL A 143 -27.15 -59.74 -19.22
CA VAL A 143 -26.04 -59.76 -20.17
C VAL A 143 -26.50 -59.16 -21.50
N TYR A 144 -25.66 -58.37 -22.17
CA TYR A 144 -25.82 -58.03 -23.60
C TYR A 144 -24.50 -58.25 -24.37
N PRO A 145 -24.52 -59.00 -25.49
CA PRO A 145 -23.35 -59.24 -26.33
C PRO A 145 -23.18 -58.19 -27.46
N PRO A 146 -21.98 -58.06 -28.07
CA PRO A 146 -21.73 -57.15 -29.18
C PRO A 146 -21.87 -57.81 -30.57
N PRO A 147 -22.32 -57.07 -31.58
CA PRO A 147 -21.87 -57.18 -32.97
C PRO A 147 -20.98 -55.97 -33.32
N GLY A 148 -20.02 -56.02 -34.25
CA GLY A 148 -19.81 -56.99 -35.32
C GLY A 148 -19.52 -56.20 -36.61
N ALA A 149 -18.26 -56.13 -37.03
CA ALA A 149 -17.87 -55.38 -38.23
C ALA A 149 -18.17 -56.18 -39.52
N PRO A 150 -18.37 -55.49 -40.65
CA PRO A 150 -17.89 -56.00 -41.93
C PRO A 150 -17.07 -54.99 -42.74
N VAL A 151 -16.37 -55.51 -43.75
CA VAL A 151 -15.34 -54.84 -44.54
C VAL A 151 -15.75 -54.77 -46.02
N HIS A 152 -15.38 -53.66 -46.68
CA HIS A 152 -15.34 -53.36 -48.13
C HIS A 152 -16.21 -54.13 -49.16
N ALA A 153 -16.93 -53.36 -49.99
CA ALA A 153 -16.87 -53.46 -51.46
C ALA A 153 -17.38 -52.16 -52.13
N ALA A 154 -16.72 -51.73 -53.21
CA ALA A 154 -17.23 -50.75 -54.20
C ALA A 154 -17.76 -51.54 -55.44
N PRO A 155 -18.55 -50.98 -56.38
CA PRO A 155 -18.09 -49.90 -57.28
C PRO A 155 -19.20 -48.94 -57.79
N GLY A 156 -18.87 -48.02 -58.69
CA GLY A 156 -19.84 -47.39 -59.62
C GLY A 156 -19.72 -45.87 -59.75
N ALA A 157 -19.70 -45.35 -60.98
CA ALA A 157 -19.54 -43.92 -61.30
C ALA A 157 -20.79 -43.32 -61.97
N GLN A 158 -21.02 -42.03 -61.72
CA GLN A 158 -21.73 -41.00 -62.52
C GLN A 158 -21.73 -39.74 -61.61
N LEU A 159 -21.14 -38.57 -61.93
CA LEU A 159 -21.15 -37.75 -63.16
C LEU A 159 -22.53 -37.13 -63.43
N LEU A 160 -22.74 -35.90 -62.94
CA LEU A 160 -23.37 -34.78 -63.66
C LEU A 160 -23.24 -33.45 -62.88
N ASP A 161 -23.32 -32.36 -63.65
CA ASP A 161 -23.09 -30.96 -63.30
C ASP A 161 -23.81 -30.40 -62.06
N HIS A 162 -23.27 -29.31 -61.50
CA HIS A 162 -23.97 -28.01 -61.58
C HIS A 162 -23.03 -26.80 -61.47
N THR A 163 -23.17 -25.91 -62.44
CA THR A 163 -22.47 -24.64 -62.66
C THR A 163 -22.79 -23.55 -61.64
N VAL A 164 -21.79 -22.74 -61.26
CA VAL A 164 -21.98 -21.38 -60.74
C VAL A 164 -21.04 -20.43 -61.49
N PRO A 165 -21.50 -19.30 -62.06
CA PRO A 165 -20.73 -18.52 -63.01
C PRO A 165 -19.76 -17.51 -62.37
N LEU A 166 -18.60 -17.35 -63.00
CA LEU A 166 -17.68 -16.23 -62.78
C LEU A 166 -18.16 -14.98 -63.55
N ALA A 167 -18.04 -13.80 -62.94
CA ALA A 167 -18.21 -12.50 -63.61
C ALA A 167 -16.91 -11.66 -63.50
N PRO A 168 -16.43 -11.00 -64.58
CA PRO A 168 -15.10 -10.38 -64.60
C PRO A 168 -15.09 -8.83 -64.47
N GLY A 169 -13.92 -8.29 -64.09
CA GLY A 169 -13.56 -6.87 -64.21
C GLY A 169 -13.86 -6.03 -62.95
N LEU A 170 -13.02 -5.11 -62.51
CA LEU A 170 -12.18 -4.15 -63.26
C LEU A 170 -10.95 -3.72 -62.45
N ALA A 171 -9.87 -3.36 -63.15
CA ALA A 171 -8.67 -2.80 -62.53
C ALA A 171 -8.78 -1.29 -62.30
N ALA A 172 -8.32 -0.80 -61.14
CA ALA A 172 -8.15 0.62 -60.87
C ALA A 172 -6.70 0.90 -60.43
N ARG A 173 -5.97 1.71 -61.22
CA ARG A 173 -4.63 2.21 -60.87
C ARG A 173 -4.74 3.39 -59.92
N GLY A 174 -4.09 3.32 -58.75
CA GLY A 174 -3.80 4.47 -57.89
C GLY A 174 -2.44 5.12 -58.25
N PRO A 175 -2.26 6.43 -58.07
CA PRO A 175 -1.07 7.16 -58.51
C PRO A 175 0.12 7.07 -57.52
N ALA A 176 1.33 7.29 -58.05
CA ALA A 176 2.59 7.30 -57.30
C ALA A 176 2.86 8.65 -56.58
N PRO A 177 3.64 8.67 -55.48
CA PRO A 177 4.06 9.88 -54.79
C PRO A 177 5.27 10.59 -55.44
N PRO A 178 5.44 11.92 -55.25
CA PRO A 178 6.55 12.70 -55.83
C PRO A 178 7.86 12.66 -54.99
N PRO A 179 9.04 12.95 -55.58
CA PRO A 179 10.34 12.94 -54.89
C PRO A 179 10.92 14.33 -54.54
N GLY A 180 11.78 14.39 -53.51
CA GLY A 180 12.65 15.53 -53.11
C GLY A 180 12.93 15.53 -51.60
N ALA A 181 14.17 15.32 -51.10
CA ALA A 181 15.29 16.28 -50.98
C ALA A 181 14.96 17.49 -50.05
N SER A 182 15.67 17.84 -48.95
CA SER A 182 17.09 17.60 -48.58
C SER A 182 17.41 17.71 -47.06
N ARG A 183 18.52 17.06 -46.67
CA ARG A 183 19.49 17.29 -45.55
C ARG A 183 19.29 18.42 -44.50
N THR A 184 19.48 18.05 -43.22
CA THR A 184 20.46 18.61 -42.22
C THR A 184 20.66 17.53 -41.12
N LEU A 185 21.84 16.91 -40.90
CA LEU A 185 23.08 17.40 -40.27
C LEU A 185 22.93 18.07 -38.89
N VAL A 186 23.02 17.29 -37.81
CA VAL A 186 24.02 17.43 -36.71
C VAL A 186 24.25 16.04 -36.10
N GLY A 187 25.50 15.62 -35.94
CA GLY A 187 25.86 14.36 -35.29
C GLY A 187 26.55 14.56 -33.93
N VAL A 188 26.52 13.55 -33.07
CA VAL A 188 27.41 13.43 -31.91
C VAL A 188 27.92 12.00 -31.84
N ALA A 189 29.24 11.81 -31.90
CA ALA A 189 29.84 10.48 -31.96
C ALA A 189 29.90 9.82 -30.59
N ARG A 190 29.52 8.53 -30.51
CA ARG A 190 29.93 7.63 -29.43
C ARG A 190 31.15 6.81 -29.89
N PRO A 191 32.31 6.88 -29.22
CA PRO A 191 33.43 5.99 -29.51
C PRO A 191 33.15 4.56 -28.99
N GLY A 192 33.62 3.52 -29.68
CA GLY A 192 33.81 2.21 -29.01
C GLY A 192 33.68 0.89 -29.80
N ILE A 193 33.32 0.87 -31.09
CA ILE A 193 33.22 -0.40 -31.84
C ILE A 193 33.91 -0.28 -33.21
N ALA A 194 34.88 -1.15 -33.47
CA ALA A 194 35.54 -1.27 -34.76
C ALA A 194 34.69 -2.14 -35.72
N PRO A 195 34.47 -1.73 -36.99
CA PRO A 195 33.73 -2.53 -37.95
C PRO A 195 34.58 -3.68 -38.51
N LEU A 196 34.03 -4.89 -38.51
CA LEU A 196 34.55 -6.02 -39.29
C LEU A 196 34.03 -5.92 -40.73
N ALA A 197 34.92 -6.08 -41.70
CA ALA A 197 34.71 -6.39 -43.12
C ALA A 197 33.64 -5.58 -43.92
N PRO A 198 34.04 -4.65 -44.79
CA PRO A 198 33.18 -4.14 -45.87
C PRO A 198 33.07 -5.18 -46.99
N GLY A 199 31.86 -5.57 -47.38
CA GLY A 199 31.63 -6.35 -48.61
C GLY A 199 30.59 -7.49 -48.55
N ALA A 200 29.99 -7.79 -47.39
CA ALA A 200 28.88 -8.74 -47.33
C ALA A 200 27.61 -8.14 -47.96
N PRO A 201 26.85 -8.89 -48.78
CA PRO A 201 25.54 -8.45 -49.26
C PRO A 201 24.58 -8.30 -48.08
N ALA A 202 23.76 -7.24 -48.08
CA ALA A 202 22.76 -7.04 -47.05
C ALA A 202 21.61 -8.05 -47.22
N ASP A 203 21.32 -8.81 -46.17
CA ASP A 203 20.09 -9.60 -46.11
C ASP A 203 18.86 -8.67 -46.22
N PRO A 204 17.78 -9.10 -46.90
CA PRO A 204 16.58 -8.29 -47.02
C PRO A 204 15.95 -8.04 -45.65
N ALA A 205 15.57 -6.78 -45.40
CA ALA A 205 14.93 -6.39 -44.14
C ALA A 205 13.64 -7.19 -43.90
N PRO A 206 13.42 -7.72 -42.69
CA PRO A 206 12.19 -8.45 -42.37
C PRO A 206 10.97 -7.52 -42.42
N ASP A 207 9.87 -8.07 -42.90
CA ASP A 207 8.59 -7.37 -43.10
C ASP A 207 7.90 -7.09 -41.74
N PRO A 208 7.66 -5.81 -41.36
CA PRO A 208 7.19 -5.45 -40.03
C PRO A 208 5.76 -5.93 -39.71
N ASP A 209 4.98 -6.36 -40.70
CA ASP A 209 3.60 -6.82 -40.49
C ASP A 209 3.47 -8.32 -40.12
N LEU A 210 4.57 -9.09 -40.10
CA LEU A 210 4.56 -10.53 -39.80
C LEU A 210 4.79 -10.88 -38.31
N GLU A 211 5.42 -10.02 -37.50
CA GLU A 211 5.65 -10.29 -36.06
C GLU A 211 4.38 -10.13 -35.20
N ALA A 212 3.31 -9.52 -35.74
CA ALA A 212 2.06 -9.31 -35.01
C ALA A 212 1.15 -10.55 -34.90
N ARG A 213 1.53 -11.71 -35.48
CA ARG A 213 0.64 -12.88 -35.65
C ARG A 213 1.23 -14.25 -35.29
N TYR A 214 2.27 -14.36 -34.48
CA TYR A 214 2.56 -15.63 -33.79
C TYR A 214 3.37 -15.45 -32.48
N GLN A 215 2.70 -15.62 -31.35
CA GLN A 215 3.34 -16.04 -30.10
C GLN A 215 2.67 -17.36 -29.67
N PRO A 216 3.42 -18.47 -29.52
CA PRO A 216 2.84 -19.71 -29.02
C PRO A 216 2.36 -19.50 -27.58
N ALA A 217 1.14 -19.95 -27.29
CA ALA A 217 0.54 -19.80 -25.97
C ALA A 217 1.32 -20.59 -24.92
N GLY A 218 1.93 -19.89 -23.96
CA GLY A 218 2.52 -20.50 -22.78
C GLY A 218 1.41 -21.03 -21.86
N GLU A 219 1.26 -22.34 -21.78
CA GLU A 219 0.28 -22.98 -20.91
C GLU A 219 0.59 -22.68 -19.43
N LEU A 220 -0.42 -22.26 -18.67
CA LEU A 220 -0.29 -22.05 -17.23
C LEU A 220 -0.20 -23.42 -16.52
N GLY A 221 1.03 -23.80 -16.18
CA GLY A 221 1.36 -25.13 -15.66
C GLY A 221 0.57 -25.54 -14.42
N ALA A 222 -0.08 -26.70 -14.49
CA ALA A 222 -0.74 -27.34 -13.37
C ALA A 222 0.24 -28.18 -12.53
N THR A 223 0.02 -28.16 -11.20
CA THR A 223 0.53 -29.15 -10.22
C THR A 223 2.04 -29.40 -10.15
N ILE A 224 2.74 -28.68 -9.25
CA ILE A 224 3.98 -29.15 -8.63
C ILE A 224 3.63 -29.75 -7.26
N ALA A 225 3.86 -31.06 -7.09
CA ALA A 225 3.67 -31.74 -5.82
C ALA A 225 4.83 -31.46 -4.83
N PRO A 226 4.57 -31.43 -3.51
CA PRO A 226 5.61 -31.10 -2.53
C PRO A 226 6.64 -32.24 -2.36
N MET A 227 7.88 -32.01 -2.77
CA MET A 227 9.00 -32.88 -2.40
C MET A 227 9.26 -32.81 -0.89
N ARG A 228 9.22 -33.97 -0.22
CA ARG A 228 9.60 -34.10 1.19
C ARG A 228 11.12 -34.17 1.33
N PHE A 229 11.75 -33.08 1.77
CA PHE A 229 13.14 -33.15 2.23
C PHE A 229 13.24 -33.84 3.59
N ARG A 230 14.02 -34.92 3.65
CA ARG A 230 14.38 -35.63 4.89
C ARG A 230 15.66 -35.01 5.45
N ALA A 231 15.62 -34.46 6.66
CA ALA A 231 16.83 -34.05 7.35
C ALA A 231 17.59 -35.28 7.90
N PRO A 232 18.93 -35.32 7.85
CA PRO A 232 19.70 -36.36 8.50
C PRO A 232 19.79 -36.14 10.02
N GLU A 233 19.63 -37.21 10.80
CA GLU A 233 19.93 -37.19 12.23
C GLU A 233 21.43 -37.03 12.48
N LEU A 234 21.80 -36.23 13.50
CA LEU A 234 23.14 -36.22 14.07
C LEU A 234 23.07 -36.58 15.55
N ARG A 235 23.58 -37.77 15.88
CA ARG A 235 23.68 -38.29 17.25
C ARG A 235 24.85 -37.65 18.01
N ASN A 236 24.53 -37.22 19.23
CA ASN A 236 25.31 -37.16 20.49
C ASN A 236 26.52 -38.14 20.64
N PRO A 237 27.40 -38.01 21.67
CA PRO A 237 27.41 -37.08 22.83
C PRO A 237 28.81 -36.48 23.20
N VAL A 238 28.93 -35.74 24.32
CA VAL A 238 29.76 -36.10 25.53
C VAL A 238 29.92 -34.95 26.55
N LEU A 239 29.57 -35.28 27.79
CA LEU A 239 29.94 -34.75 29.12
C LEU A 239 30.97 -33.61 29.27
N MET A 240 30.63 -32.63 30.12
CA MET A 240 31.53 -32.06 31.14
C MET A 240 30.75 -31.74 32.44
N ARG A 241 31.39 -31.92 33.60
CA ARG A 241 30.77 -31.88 34.95
C ARG A 241 30.71 -30.46 35.56
N PRO A 242 29.80 -30.20 36.51
CA PRO A 242 29.79 -28.96 37.29
C PRO A 242 30.80 -29.01 38.45
N HIS A 243 31.62 -27.97 38.61
CA HIS A 243 32.41 -27.75 39.83
C HIS A 243 31.69 -26.81 40.80
N ARG A 244 31.23 -27.35 41.93
CA ARG A 244 30.81 -26.57 43.11
C ARG A 244 32.04 -25.92 43.75
N LEU A 245 32.21 -24.61 43.56
CA LEU A 245 33.11 -23.82 44.41
C LEU A 245 32.39 -23.42 45.71
N LYS A 246 32.88 -23.95 46.83
CA LYS A 246 32.40 -23.62 48.18
C LYS A 246 32.90 -22.22 48.55
N GLN A 247 31.99 -21.29 48.87
CA GLN A 247 32.36 -20.11 49.63
C GLN A 247 32.88 -20.55 51.01
N ARG A 248 34.17 -20.33 51.27
CA ARG A 248 34.71 -20.32 52.63
C ARG A 248 34.79 -18.87 53.09
N LEU A 249 34.09 -18.56 54.19
CA LEU A 249 34.35 -17.36 54.98
C LEU A 249 35.83 -17.33 55.38
N ALA A 250 36.49 -16.19 55.16
CA ALA A 250 37.76 -15.88 55.79
C ALA A 250 37.51 -15.03 57.06
N PRO A 251 38.21 -15.30 58.18
CA PRO A 251 37.95 -14.64 59.45
C PRO A 251 38.56 -13.22 59.53
N ALA A 252 38.05 -12.41 60.46
CA ALA A 252 38.55 -11.07 60.73
C ALA A 252 39.98 -11.09 61.31
N PRO A 253 40.84 -10.10 60.96
CA PRO A 253 42.19 -9.99 61.52
C PRO A 253 42.17 -9.45 62.97
N PRO A 254 43.11 -9.88 63.84
CA PRO A 254 43.10 -9.55 65.26
C PRO A 254 43.60 -8.12 65.56
N GLN A 255 42.98 -7.49 66.55
CA GLN A 255 43.41 -6.20 67.11
C GLN A 255 44.79 -6.32 67.76
N ARG A 256 45.78 -5.55 67.29
CA ARG A 256 47.05 -5.37 68.01
C ARG A 256 47.03 -4.11 68.87
N ARG A 257 47.29 -4.29 70.18
CA ARG A 257 47.33 -3.22 71.18
C ARG A 257 48.46 -2.22 70.90
N ALA A 258 48.19 -0.96 71.21
CA ALA A 258 49.14 0.13 71.07
C ALA A 258 50.38 -0.05 71.97
N ARG A 259 51.56 0.29 71.43
CA ARG A 259 52.73 0.72 72.23
C ARG A 259 53.06 2.15 71.82
N SER A 260 53.25 2.99 72.83
CA SER A 260 53.45 4.43 72.68
C SER A 260 54.92 4.81 72.48
N SER A 261 55.13 6.12 72.28
CA SER A 261 56.40 6.86 72.24
C SER A 261 57.14 6.95 70.89
N ARG A 262 57.41 8.22 70.50
CA ARG A 262 58.43 8.68 69.54
C ARG A 262 58.31 8.28 68.05
N ARG A 263 57.10 8.05 67.52
CA ARG A 263 56.85 8.05 66.04
C ARG A 263 55.80 9.06 65.53
N ALA A 264 55.21 9.88 66.40
CA ALA A 264 54.13 10.81 66.02
C ALA A 264 54.58 11.87 65.00
N VAL A 265 55.77 12.46 65.14
CA VAL A 265 56.26 13.53 64.25
C VAL A 265 56.50 13.03 62.82
N VAL A 266 57.03 11.81 62.65
CA VAL A 266 57.31 11.23 61.33
C VAL A 266 56.00 10.87 60.61
N VAL A 267 54.97 10.39 61.32
CA VAL A 267 53.67 10.07 60.71
C VAL A 267 52.90 11.33 60.31
N VAL A 268 52.97 12.41 61.09
CA VAL A 268 52.38 13.70 60.71
C VAL A 268 53.11 14.33 59.51
N ALA A 269 54.44 14.26 59.46
CA ALA A 269 55.21 14.73 58.32
C ALA A 269 54.92 13.91 57.05
N ALA A 270 54.90 12.57 57.13
CA ALA A 270 54.58 11.70 56.00
C ALA A 270 53.12 11.86 55.53
N GLY A 271 52.18 12.03 56.47
CA GLY A 271 50.78 12.35 56.17
C GLY A 271 50.64 13.72 55.49
N GLY A 272 51.40 14.72 55.94
CA GLY A 272 51.47 16.04 55.29
C GLY A 272 52.00 15.97 53.86
N VAL A 273 53.08 15.22 53.62
CA VAL A 273 53.64 15.02 52.27
C VAL A 273 52.69 14.22 51.37
N LEU A 274 51.99 13.21 51.89
CA LEU A 274 50.97 12.47 51.13
C LEU A 274 49.73 13.31 50.84
N ALA A 275 49.29 14.16 51.77
CA ALA A 275 48.18 15.09 51.55
C ALA A 275 48.55 16.18 50.54
N LEU A 276 49.73 16.80 50.68
CA LEU A 276 50.25 17.78 49.73
C LEU A 276 50.46 17.14 48.34
N GLY A 277 50.97 15.91 48.31
CA GLY A 277 51.12 15.10 47.10
C GLY A 277 49.77 14.81 46.45
N ALA A 278 48.75 14.41 47.20
CA ALA A 278 47.41 14.18 46.68
C ALA A 278 46.73 15.47 46.18
N VAL A 279 46.95 16.62 46.85
CA VAL A 279 46.45 17.93 46.40
C VAL A 279 47.16 18.38 45.12
N LEU A 280 48.49 18.26 45.05
CA LEU A 280 49.26 18.55 43.84
C LEU A 280 48.85 17.62 42.69
N PHE A 281 48.70 16.32 42.96
CA PHE A 281 48.25 15.31 42.00
C PHE A 281 46.84 15.60 41.49
N ALA A 282 45.92 16.05 42.34
CA ALA A 282 44.57 16.48 41.94
C ALA A 282 44.56 17.79 41.14
N LEU A 283 45.50 18.71 41.39
CA LEU A 283 45.67 19.97 40.65
C LEU A 283 46.43 19.82 39.32
N LEU A 284 47.32 18.82 39.22
CA LEU A 284 48.11 18.48 38.03
C LEU A 284 47.51 17.31 37.23
N TRP A 285 46.42 16.69 37.69
CA TRP A 285 45.72 15.69 36.90
C TRP A 285 45.11 16.36 35.66
N PRO A 286 45.32 15.81 34.45
CA PRO A 286 44.62 16.30 33.27
C PRO A 286 43.11 16.25 33.53
N SER A 287 42.47 17.42 33.50
CA SER A 287 41.02 17.52 33.57
C SER A 287 40.39 16.72 32.43
N ALA A 288 39.19 16.18 32.68
CA ALA A 288 38.46 15.37 31.70
C ALA A 288 38.41 16.08 30.33
N PRO A 289 38.52 15.35 29.21
CA PRO A 289 38.67 15.94 27.89
C PRO A 289 37.56 16.98 27.65
N PRO A 290 37.90 18.22 27.23
CA PRO A 290 36.95 19.35 27.19
C PRO A 290 35.85 19.20 26.13
N VAL A 291 35.89 18.09 25.38
CA VAL A 291 35.04 17.78 24.24
C VAL A 291 34.50 16.37 24.43
N THR A 292 33.17 16.23 24.42
CA THR A 292 32.49 14.93 24.40
C THR A 292 31.68 14.81 23.11
N ALA A 293 31.65 13.62 22.52
CA ALA A 293 30.96 13.34 21.27
C ALA A 293 29.99 12.17 21.46
N ARG A 294 28.75 12.31 20.97
CA ARG A 294 27.74 11.24 21.00
C ARG A 294 27.01 11.17 19.67
N ALA A 295 26.76 9.95 19.20
CA ALA A 295 25.87 9.74 18.06
C ALA A 295 24.42 10.05 18.47
N ARG A 296 23.69 10.78 17.63
CA ARG A 296 22.23 10.97 17.72
C ARG A 296 21.60 10.89 16.32
N ALA A 297 20.29 10.74 16.30
CA ALA A 297 19.49 11.07 15.12
C ALA A 297 19.06 12.56 15.19
N ASP A 298 19.10 13.25 14.06
CA ASP A 298 18.47 14.57 13.88
C ASP A 298 16.94 14.47 13.68
N ALA A 299 16.28 15.61 13.49
CA ALA A 299 14.84 15.66 13.22
C ALA A 299 14.41 14.97 11.91
N GLY A 300 15.34 14.74 10.98
CA GLY A 300 15.13 13.99 9.73
C GLY A 300 15.49 12.51 9.84
N GLY A 301 15.86 12.01 11.04
CA GLY A 301 16.31 10.64 11.24
C GLY A 301 17.72 10.35 10.70
N ARG A 302 18.49 11.38 10.31
CA ARG A 302 19.87 11.24 9.87
C ARG A 302 20.81 11.19 11.05
N GLU A 303 21.91 10.45 10.91
CA GLU A 303 22.90 10.30 11.97
C GLU A 303 23.79 11.55 12.03
N VAL A 304 23.86 12.16 13.21
CA VAL A 304 24.67 13.34 13.52
C VAL A 304 25.51 13.08 14.76
N ILE A 305 26.67 13.71 14.82
CA ILE A 305 27.49 13.74 16.04
C ILE A 305 27.09 14.99 16.83
N GLU A 306 26.46 14.78 17.98
CA GLU A 306 26.30 15.79 19.01
C GLU A 306 27.66 15.97 19.70
N LEU A 307 28.36 17.01 19.31
CA LEU A 307 29.61 17.44 19.92
C LEU A 307 29.29 18.49 21.00
N ARG A 308 29.67 18.21 22.24
CA ARG A 308 29.58 19.17 23.35
C ARG A 308 30.98 19.58 23.78
N CYS A 309 31.25 20.88 23.75
CA CYS A 309 32.51 21.47 24.18
C CYS A 309 32.24 22.56 25.22
N ASP A 310 32.49 22.28 26.50
CA ASP A 310 32.17 23.22 27.58
C ASP A 310 33.12 24.43 27.64
N SER A 311 34.27 24.37 26.95
CA SER A 311 35.26 25.46 26.83
C SER A 311 35.22 26.23 25.50
N CYS A 312 34.31 25.91 24.60
CA CYS A 312 34.21 26.56 23.29
C CYS A 312 33.19 27.71 23.34
N PRO A 313 33.54 28.93 22.87
CA PRO A 313 32.56 29.99 22.69
C PRO A 313 31.63 29.69 21.50
N ASP A 314 30.45 30.30 21.50
CA ASP A 314 29.52 30.20 20.37
C ASP A 314 30.15 30.83 19.11
N GLY A 315 29.83 30.26 17.94
CA GLY A 315 30.49 30.61 16.68
C GLY A 315 31.80 29.85 16.40
N THR A 316 32.30 29.03 17.35
CA THR A 316 33.38 28.07 17.09
C THR A 316 32.96 27.10 15.99
N ALA A 317 33.72 27.05 14.89
CA ALA A 317 33.50 26.09 13.82
C ALA A 317 34.13 24.75 14.20
N VAL A 318 33.38 23.67 14.02
CA VAL A 318 33.83 22.30 14.29
C VAL A 318 33.57 21.41 13.10
N SER A 319 34.50 20.49 12.84
CA SER A 319 34.40 19.58 11.70
C SER A 319 34.94 18.19 11.97
N ILE A 320 34.30 17.19 11.34
CA ILE A 320 34.65 15.78 11.38
C ILE A 320 34.53 15.25 9.95
N GLY A 321 35.67 14.98 9.31
CA GLY A 321 35.71 14.67 7.89
C GLY A 321 35.17 15.83 7.04
N GLU A 322 34.18 15.54 6.20
CA GLU A 322 33.49 16.56 5.38
C GLU A 322 32.38 17.30 6.15
N GLY A 323 31.89 16.73 7.26
CA GLY A 323 30.85 17.33 8.08
C GLY A 323 31.36 18.55 8.83
N ARG A 324 30.63 19.67 8.75
CA ARG A 324 30.90 20.91 9.48
C ARG A 324 29.67 21.43 10.20
N ALA A 325 29.86 22.01 11.37
CA ALA A 325 28.84 22.72 12.13
C ALA A 325 29.47 23.87 12.93
N THR A 326 28.65 24.80 13.42
CA THR A 326 29.06 25.82 14.39
C THR A 326 28.50 25.48 15.77
N ILE A 327 29.29 25.73 16.80
CA ILE A 327 28.86 25.60 18.19
C ILE A 327 27.90 26.74 18.52
N ALA A 328 26.74 26.38 19.08
CA ALA A 328 25.76 27.29 19.66
C ALA A 328 25.24 26.69 20.98
N GLY A 329 25.26 27.45 22.07
CA GLY A 329 24.94 26.93 23.40
C GLY A 329 25.87 25.79 23.85
N ARG A 330 27.16 25.84 23.49
CA ARG A 330 28.19 24.79 23.74
C ARG A 330 27.98 23.45 23.05
N VAL A 331 27.01 23.34 22.15
CA VAL A 331 26.71 22.12 21.38
C VAL A 331 26.81 22.42 19.88
N ALA A 332 27.31 21.45 19.11
CA ALA A 332 27.22 21.42 17.66
C ALA A 332 26.69 20.05 17.21
N GLN A 333 25.85 20.02 16.18
CA GLN A 333 25.40 18.78 15.54
C GLN A 333 26.08 18.67 14.18
N ILE A 334 27.09 17.80 14.09
CA ILE A 334 27.90 17.62 12.89
C ILE A 334 27.27 16.53 12.03
N PRO A 335 26.81 16.82 10.80
CA PRO A 335 26.22 15.81 9.93
C PRO A 335 27.29 14.84 9.41
N LEU A 336 26.96 13.56 9.36
CA LEU A 336 27.83 12.52 8.84
C LEU A 336 27.49 12.16 7.39
N ALA A 337 28.52 12.05 6.54
CA ALA A 337 28.39 11.58 5.16
C ALA A 337 28.12 10.05 5.08
N SER A 338 28.67 9.30 6.04
CA SER A 338 28.45 7.86 6.19
C SER A 338 28.15 7.53 7.65
N PRO A 339 27.25 6.57 7.94
CA PRO A 339 26.99 6.09 9.29
C PRO A 339 28.23 5.64 10.06
N LEU A 340 28.17 5.73 11.39
CA LEU A 340 29.14 5.07 12.26
C LEU A 340 28.90 3.56 12.30
N SER A 341 29.97 2.81 12.58
CA SER A 341 29.89 1.37 12.85
C SER A 341 29.38 1.13 14.27
N VAL A 342 28.67 0.03 14.50
CA VAL A 342 28.34 -0.42 15.85
C VAL A 342 29.62 -0.84 16.58
N GLY A 343 29.78 -0.38 17.83
CA GLY A 343 31.02 -0.47 18.59
C GLY A 343 31.70 0.89 18.79
N GLU A 344 33.02 0.89 18.95
CA GLU A 344 33.82 2.09 19.18
C GLU A 344 34.34 2.69 17.86
N ASN A 345 34.10 3.99 17.66
CA ASN A 345 34.52 4.74 16.48
C ASN A 345 35.48 5.85 16.92
N HIS A 346 36.73 5.80 16.49
CA HIS A 346 37.71 6.86 16.78
C HIS A 346 37.70 7.90 15.67
N MET A 347 37.46 9.16 16.03
CA MET A 347 37.39 10.27 15.07
C MET A 347 38.28 11.44 15.51
N LYS A 348 38.69 12.26 14.54
CA LYS A 348 39.39 13.52 14.79
C LYS A 348 38.42 14.67 14.56
N VAL A 349 38.29 15.54 15.55
CA VAL A 349 37.51 16.78 15.48
C VAL A 349 38.48 17.93 15.29
N ALA A 350 38.36 18.67 14.19
CA ALA A 350 39.03 19.95 14.03
C ALA A 350 38.14 21.07 14.60
N ILE A 351 38.72 21.93 15.43
CA ILE A 351 38.07 23.01 16.17
C ILE A 351 38.77 24.32 15.81
N ASP A 352 38.04 25.21 15.15
CA ASP A 352 38.45 26.57 14.75
C ASP A 352 37.66 27.56 15.61
N ARG A 353 38.39 28.33 16.43
CA ARG A 353 37.81 29.21 17.46
C ARG A 353 37.84 30.68 16.99
N PRO A 354 36.71 31.41 17.00
CA PRO A 354 36.63 32.76 16.46
C PRO A 354 37.62 33.73 17.12
N GLY A 355 38.25 34.58 16.30
CA GLY A 355 39.19 35.61 16.74
C GLY A 355 40.66 35.16 16.64
N ARG A 356 41.44 35.37 17.69
CA ARG A 356 42.84 34.88 17.79
C ARG A 356 42.94 33.55 18.55
N GLY A 357 41.93 32.69 18.40
CA GLY A 357 41.96 31.34 18.94
C GLY A 357 43.08 30.51 18.30
N ARG A 358 43.44 29.39 18.94
CA ARG A 358 44.26 28.37 18.28
C ARG A 358 43.35 27.30 17.69
N ASP A 359 43.68 26.90 16.47
CA ASP A 359 43.08 25.72 15.84
C ASP A 359 43.60 24.46 16.53
N GLU A 360 42.68 23.56 16.87
CA GLU A 360 42.98 22.37 17.65
C GLU A 360 42.37 21.14 16.97
N THR A 361 43.10 20.02 16.95
CA THR A 361 42.57 18.73 16.51
C THR A 361 42.51 17.76 17.69
N VAL A 362 41.30 17.38 18.08
CA VAL A 362 41.05 16.53 19.27
C VAL A 362 40.58 15.15 18.80
N GLY A 363 41.18 14.09 19.35
CA GLY A 363 40.69 12.73 19.16
C GLY A 363 39.50 12.45 20.09
N VAL A 364 38.40 11.94 19.55
CA VAL A 364 37.21 11.50 20.32
C VAL A 364 36.88 10.06 19.98
N SER A 365 36.48 9.27 20.98
CA SER A 365 35.85 7.97 20.78
C SER A 365 34.33 8.10 20.92
N ILE A 366 33.60 7.54 19.96
CA ILE A 366 32.14 7.53 19.93
C ILE A 366 31.70 6.07 19.95
N HIS A 367 31.03 5.68 21.05
CA HIS A 367 30.49 4.33 21.19
C HIS A 367 29.03 4.28 20.70
N VAL A 368 28.76 3.44 19.71
CA VAL A 368 27.42 3.15 19.19
C VAL A 368 27.04 1.76 19.68
N ALA A 369 26.21 1.68 20.72
CA ALA A 369 25.85 0.41 21.37
C ALA A 369 25.02 -0.49 20.44
N TYR A 370 24.10 0.09 19.68
CA TYR A 370 23.25 -0.60 18.73
C TYR A 370 22.72 0.35 17.64
N ARG A 371 22.12 -0.25 16.61
CA ARG A 371 21.47 0.40 15.48
C ARG A 371 20.31 -0.48 15.01
N ILE A 372 19.11 0.09 14.91
CA ILE A 372 17.93 -0.60 14.40
C ILE A 372 17.38 0.22 13.24
N ARG A 373 17.22 -0.42 12.08
CA ARG A 373 16.79 0.25 10.84
C ARG A 373 15.75 -0.59 10.10
N PRO A 374 14.70 0.02 9.54
CA PRO A 374 13.86 -0.66 8.58
C PRO A 374 14.60 -0.77 7.24
N ASP A 375 14.44 -1.91 6.57
CA ASP A 375 14.87 -2.16 5.20
C ASP A 375 13.65 -2.57 4.37
N LEU A 376 13.51 -1.95 3.21
CA LEU A 376 12.39 -2.10 2.28
C LEU A 376 12.80 -2.88 1.02
N GLY A 377 14.02 -3.41 0.94
CA GLY A 377 14.52 -4.15 -0.23
C GLY A 377 13.65 -5.35 -0.61
N THR A 378 13.06 -6.04 0.37
CA THR A 378 12.13 -7.18 0.15
C THR A 378 10.70 -6.78 -0.17
N LEU A 379 10.35 -5.49 -0.10
CA LEU A 379 8.97 -5.03 -0.28
C LEU A 379 8.44 -5.29 -1.70
N GLN A 380 9.32 -5.31 -2.72
CA GLN A 380 8.98 -5.65 -4.12
C GLN A 380 9.01 -7.16 -4.43
N GLY A 381 9.38 -8.00 -3.46
CA GLY A 381 9.55 -9.44 -3.63
C GLY A 381 8.24 -10.17 -3.96
N GLU A 382 8.36 -11.47 -4.26
CA GLU A 382 7.19 -12.34 -4.46
C GLU A 382 6.30 -12.41 -3.21
N ARG A 383 6.92 -12.43 -2.04
CA ARG A 383 6.27 -12.20 -0.74
C ARG A 383 6.71 -10.85 -0.19
N PRO A 384 5.87 -9.79 -0.27
CA PRO A 384 6.21 -8.47 0.24
C PRO A 384 6.44 -8.51 1.75
N SER A 385 7.65 -8.20 2.19
CA SER A 385 7.99 -8.07 3.61
C SER A 385 8.81 -6.81 3.88
N ILE A 386 8.66 -6.28 5.10
CA ILE A 386 9.54 -5.27 5.67
C ILE A 386 10.60 -6.01 6.49
N GLN A 387 11.88 -5.70 6.29
CA GLN A 387 12.93 -6.19 7.16
C GLN A 387 13.24 -5.17 8.24
N VAL A 388 13.56 -5.64 9.46
CA VAL A 388 14.13 -4.83 10.53
C VAL A 388 15.54 -5.35 10.77
N VAL A 389 16.52 -4.57 10.34
CA VAL A 389 17.95 -4.87 10.51
C VAL A 389 18.38 -4.33 11.87
N VAL A 390 18.86 -5.23 12.72
CA VAL A 390 19.40 -4.94 14.05
C VAL A 390 20.90 -5.19 14.01
N GLU A 391 21.69 -4.22 14.43
CA GLU A 391 23.14 -4.32 14.61
C GLU A 391 23.42 -3.89 16.06
N ALA A 392 24.09 -4.71 16.87
CA ALA A 392 24.33 -4.43 18.29
C ALA A 392 25.61 -5.09 18.81
N SER A 393 26.19 -4.51 19.87
CA SER A 393 27.39 -5.03 20.51
C SER A 393 27.18 -6.43 21.11
N LYS A 394 28.28 -7.22 21.19
CA LYS A 394 28.24 -8.60 21.70
C LYS A 394 27.69 -8.65 23.13
N GLY A 395 26.74 -9.56 23.38
CA GLY A 395 26.10 -9.73 24.68
C GLY A 395 24.84 -8.89 24.90
N THR A 396 24.53 -7.98 23.97
CA THR A 396 23.28 -7.23 23.98
C THR A 396 22.09 -8.15 23.69
N GLN A 397 21.04 -8.07 24.50
CA GLN A 397 19.75 -8.71 24.24
C GLN A 397 18.83 -7.74 23.49
N VAL A 398 18.16 -8.19 22.44
CA VAL A 398 17.21 -7.38 21.66
C VAL A 398 15.89 -8.12 21.54
N THR A 399 14.78 -7.41 21.74
CA THR A 399 13.44 -7.91 21.41
C THR A 399 12.75 -6.97 20.43
N LEU A 400 12.14 -7.51 19.37
CA LEU A 400 11.25 -6.80 18.45
C LEU A 400 9.83 -7.36 18.61
N ASP A 401 8.82 -6.52 18.76
CA ASP A 401 7.43 -6.93 19.03
C ASP A 401 7.29 -7.92 20.21
N GLY A 402 8.18 -7.81 21.20
CA GLY A 402 8.26 -8.71 22.35
C GLY A 402 8.93 -10.07 22.08
N LYS A 403 9.24 -10.40 20.83
CA LYS A 403 10.00 -11.59 20.42
C LYS A 403 11.50 -11.33 20.55
N GLU A 404 12.24 -12.21 21.21
CA GLU A 404 13.70 -12.13 21.28
C GLU A 404 14.34 -12.41 19.91
N VAL A 405 15.33 -11.60 19.55
CA VAL A 405 16.01 -11.65 18.24
C VAL A 405 17.48 -12.02 18.46
N ALA A 406 17.86 -13.22 18.02
CA ALA A 406 19.21 -13.74 18.15
C ALA A 406 20.19 -13.02 17.21
N LEU A 407 21.21 -12.38 17.79
CA LEU A 407 22.26 -11.67 17.04
C LEU A 407 23.36 -12.64 16.56
N ALA A 408 23.44 -12.87 15.26
CA ALA A 408 24.56 -13.56 14.62
C ALA A 408 25.70 -12.58 14.34
N SER A 409 26.85 -12.74 15.00
CA SER A 409 28.00 -11.82 14.88
C SER A 409 27.66 -10.34 15.13
N GLY A 410 26.74 -10.07 16.07
CA GLY A 410 26.26 -8.73 16.37
C GLY A 410 25.23 -8.17 15.38
N ARG A 411 24.70 -8.99 14.46
CA ARG A 411 23.67 -8.58 13.49
C ARG A 411 22.51 -9.56 13.44
N ALA A 412 21.30 -9.06 13.25
CA ALA A 412 20.11 -9.84 12.96
C ALA A 412 19.23 -9.14 11.92
N ILE A 413 18.36 -9.92 11.28
CA ILE A 413 17.31 -9.44 10.40
C ILE A 413 16.03 -10.16 10.83
N GLU A 414 15.01 -9.41 11.27
CA GLU A 414 13.66 -9.93 11.43
C GLU A 414 12.84 -9.51 10.19
N SER A 415 12.03 -10.43 9.63
CA SER A 415 11.22 -10.17 8.44
C SER A 415 9.74 -10.19 8.78
N ILE A 416 9.07 -9.06 8.60
CA ILE A 416 7.65 -8.85 8.87
C ILE A 416 6.88 -8.99 7.55
N ASP A 417 6.08 -10.04 7.41
CA ASP A 417 5.21 -10.24 6.25
C ASP A 417 4.12 -9.15 6.22
N VAL A 418 3.94 -8.50 5.07
CA VAL A 418 2.92 -7.46 4.86
C VAL A 418 1.94 -7.82 3.75
N ILE A 419 1.95 -9.06 3.25
CA ILE A 419 1.13 -9.51 2.11
C ILE A 419 -0.36 -9.16 2.26
N GLU A 420 -0.94 -9.34 3.44
CA GLU A 420 -2.34 -9.03 3.72
C GLU A 420 -2.64 -7.52 3.58
N ALA A 421 -1.75 -6.67 4.08
CA ALA A 421 -1.90 -5.21 4.04
C ALA A 421 -1.76 -4.64 2.61
N VAL A 422 -1.09 -5.37 1.71
CA VAL A 422 -0.95 -5.01 0.30
C VAL A 422 -1.88 -5.80 -0.64
N THR A 423 -2.69 -6.70 -0.11
CA THR A 423 -3.68 -7.45 -0.89
C THR A 423 -5.00 -6.67 -0.97
N GLY A 424 -5.67 -6.72 -2.13
CA GLY A 424 -6.98 -6.13 -2.38
C GLY A 424 -6.98 -5.09 -3.51
N LEU A 425 -8.17 -4.63 -3.88
CA LEU A 425 -8.38 -3.58 -4.89
C LEU A 425 -8.44 -2.20 -4.23
N SER A 426 -7.87 -1.20 -4.91
CA SER A 426 -7.86 0.20 -4.46
C SER A 426 -7.37 1.09 -5.59
N ASP A 427 -8.22 1.95 -6.15
CA ASP A 427 -7.83 3.02 -7.08
C ASP A 427 -7.08 4.17 -6.39
N GLU A 428 -7.24 4.32 -5.07
CA GLU A 428 -6.48 5.25 -4.23
C GLU A 428 -5.14 4.67 -3.71
N THR A 429 -4.14 5.54 -3.62
CA THR A 429 -2.87 5.30 -2.91
C THR A 429 -3.11 5.27 -1.39
N LYS A 430 -3.03 4.09 -0.78
CA LYS A 430 -3.15 3.91 0.68
C LYS A 430 -1.76 3.82 1.32
N THR A 431 -1.59 4.27 2.55
CA THR A 431 -0.29 4.16 3.26
C THR A 431 -0.21 2.85 4.03
N LEU A 432 0.79 2.01 3.72
CA LEU A 432 1.25 0.94 4.60
C LEU A 432 1.97 1.58 5.79
N SER A 433 1.36 1.52 6.97
CA SER A 433 1.95 1.99 8.22
C SER A 433 2.21 0.80 9.14
N ARG A 434 3.44 0.67 9.65
CA ARG A 434 3.83 -0.33 10.65
C ARG A 434 4.69 0.33 11.72
N GLN A 435 4.43 -0.05 12.97
CA GLN A 435 5.21 0.35 14.15
C GLN A 435 5.67 -0.93 14.83
N VAL A 436 6.98 -1.07 14.98
CA VAL A 436 7.64 -2.24 15.58
C VAL A 436 8.29 -1.77 16.89
N PRO A 437 7.60 -1.84 18.04
CA PRO A 437 8.23 -1.64 19.34
C PRO A 437 9.44 -2.54 19.53
N TYR A 438 10.51 -1.97 20.09
CA TYR A 438 11.72 -2.69 20.42
C TYR A 438 12.17 -2.43 21.86
N THR A 439 12.91 -3.39 22.39
CA THR A 439 13.77 -3.22 23.57
C THR A 439 15.18 -3.59 23.19
N VAL A 440 16.16 -2.83 23.70
CA VAL A 440 17.57 -3.22 23.74
C VAL A 440 18.05 -3.24 25.19
N ALA A 441 18.73 -4.30 25.59
CA ALA A 441 19.40 -4.41 26.89
C ALA A 441 20.89 -4.72 26.65
N PRO A 442 21.77 -3.70 26.65
CA PRO A 442 23.22 -3.90 26.60
C PRO A 442 23.72 -4.65 27.85
N PRO A 443 24.86 -5.35 27.78
CA PRO A 443 25.35 -6.16 28.91
C PRO A 443 25.67 -5.32 30.16
N ASP A 444 26.22 -4.12 29.97
CA ASP A 444 26.66 -3.21 31.04
C ASP A 444 25.82 -1.91 31.11
N GLY A 445 24.65 -1.89 30.48
CA GLY A 445 23.85 -0.68 30.26
C GLY A 445 22.39 -0.76 30.76
N PRO A 446 21.70 0.39 30.88
CA PRO A 446 20.26 0.41 31.14
C PRO A 446 19.48 -0.19 29.97
N ARG A 447 18.29 -0.75 30.26
CA ARG A 447 17.35 -1.21 29.24
C ARG A 447 16.73 -0.01 28.51
N GLU A 448 16.93 0.05 27.20
CA GLU A 448 16.37 1.05 26.30
C GLU A 448 15.15 0.51 25.55
N GLN A 449 14.23 1.39 25.17
CA GLN A 449 12.99 1.04 24.46
C GLN A 449 12.66 2.11 23.42
N GLY A 450 12.05 1.70 22.30
CA GLY A 450 11.65 2.60 21.24
C GLY A 450 10.72 1.92 20.24
N VAL A 451 10.47 2.59 19.10
CA VAL A 451 9.61 2.08 18.02
C VAL A 451 10.27 2.34 16.67
N VAL A 452 10.40 1.30 15.84
CA VAL A 452 10.72 1.49 14.42
C VAL A 452 9.41 1.80 13.69
N SER A 453 9.31 2.98 13.10
CA SER A 453 8.14 3.37 12.29
C SER A 453 8.46 3.24 10.81
N VAL A 454 7.57 2.59 10.06
CA VAL A 454 7.63 2.45 8.59
C VAL A 454 6.34 2.96 8.00
N ALA A 455 6.45 3.93 7.08
CA ALA A 455 5.32 4.48 6.33
C ALA A 455 5.68 4.51 4.84
N VAL A 456 4.95 3.76 4.01
CA VAL A 456 5.19 3.64 2.56
C VAL A 456 3.86 3.67 1.82
N GLY A 457 3.75 4.45 0.75
CA GLY A 457 2.56 4.41 -0.11
C GLY A 457 2.43 3.07 -0.82
N ILE A 458 1.23 2.50 -0.88
CA ILE A 458 0.90 1.28 -1.62
C ILE A 458 0.36 1.67 -3.00
N VAL A 459 0.89 1.07 -4.06
CA VAL A 459 0.45 1.35 -5.44
C VAL A 459 -1.07 1.18 -5.57
N PRO A 460 -1.78 2.08 -6.26
CA PRO A 460 -3.18 1.87 -6.61
C PRO A 460 -3.31 0.82 -7.73
N LEU A 461 -4.29 -0.07 -7.59
CA LEU A 461 -4.71 -1.04 -8.61
C LEU A 461 -6.23 -1.21 -8.54
N GLY A 462 -6.91 -0.78 -9.60
CA GLY A 462 -8.31 -1.09 -9.87
C GLY A 462 -8.42 -2.05 -11.05
N ILE A 463 -9.34 -3.02 -10.96
CA ILE A 463 -9.66 -3.98 -12.01
C ILE A 463 -11.08 -3.66 -12.48
N GLU A 464 -11.22 -3.25 -13.74
CA GLU A 464 -12.52 -2.97 -14.38
C GLU A 464 -13.09 -4.23 -15.04
N ALA A 465 -12.21 -5.07 -15.59
CA ALA A 465 -12.52 -6.36 -16.18
C ALA A 465 -11.44 -7.39 -15.80
N PRO A 466 -11.80 -8.63 -15.44
CA PRO A 466 -13.17 -9.14 -15.36
C PRO A 466 -13.89 -8.80 -14.03
N GLY A 467 -13.23 -8.08 -13.12
CA GLY A 467 -13.64 -7.93 -11.71
C GLY A 467 -12.87 -8.89 -10.81
N PRO A 468 -13.28 -9.10 -9.54
CA PRO A 468 -12.60 -10.02 -8.62
C PRO A 468 -12.87 -11.51 -8.93
N SER A 469 -14.03 -11.82 -9.50
CA SER A 469 -14.39 -13.16 -9.95
C SER A 469 -15.23 -13.12 -11.23
N VAL A 470 -15.10 -14.14 -12.08
CA VAL A 470 -15.89 -14.29 -13.32
C VAL A 470 -16.09 -15.76 -13.69
N VAL A 471 -17.22 -16.06 -14.32
CA VAL A 471 -17.48 -17.34 -14.97
C VAL A 471 -17.64 -17.12 -16.47
N ILE A 472 -16.87 -17.85 -17.27
CA ILE A 472 -16.86 -17.73 -18.74
C ILE A 472 -17.13 -19.08 -19.41
N ASP A 473 -17.78 -19.07 -20.55
CA ASP A 473 -17.90 -20.20 -21.48
C ASP A 473 -16.85 -20.18 -22.61
N LYS A 474 -16.17 -19.03 -22.77
CA LYS A 474 -15.13 -18.79 -23.78
C LYS A 474 -13.74 -19.17 -23.30
N GLU A 475 -12.83 -19.29 -24.26
CA GLU A 475 -11.40 -19.59 -24.06
C GLU A 475 -10.56 -18.36 -23.71
N SER A 476 -11.17 -17.17 -23.67
CA SER A 476 -10.48 -15.94 -23.33
C SER A 476 -11.38 -14.92 -22.63
N PHE A 477 -10.75 -14.04 -21.85
CA PHE A 477 -11.38 -12.87 -21.23
C PHE A 477 -10.42 -11.67 -21.30
N VAL A 478 -10.92 -10.46 -21.03
CA VAL A 478 -10.08 -9.25 -20.97
C VAL A 478 -9.76 -8.92 -19.53
N LEU A 479 -8.47 -8.80 -19.22
CA LEU A 479 -7.95 -8.22 -17.99
C LEU A 479 -7.64 -6.74 -18.25
N ALA A 480 -8.46 -5.84 -17.69
CA ALA A 480 -8.33 -4.41 -17.88
C ALA A 480 -8.62 -3.63 -16.60
N GLY A 481 -8.08 -2.42 -16.51
CA GLY A 481 -8.21 -1.58 -15.34
C GLY A 481 -7.21 -0.43 -15.32
N ARG A 482 -6.88 0.03 -14.10
CA ARG A 482 -6.08 1.23 -13.86
C ARG A 482 -5.09 1.04 -12.72
N THR A 483 -3.91 1.63 -12.86
CA THR A 483 -2.85 1.68 -11.86
C THR A 483 -2.13 3.04 -11.92
N ALA A 484 -1.16 3.29 -11.04
CA ALA A 484 -0.37 4.51 -11.09
C ALA A 484 0.45 4.61 -12.40
N ARG A 485 0.62 5.84 -12.91
CA ARG A 485 1.38 6.10 -14.14
C ARG A 485 2.84 5.70 -13.95
N GLY A 486 3.38 4.89 -14.87
CA GLY A 486 4.73 4.34 -14.75
C GLY A 486 4.86 3.14 -13.80
N ALA A 487 3.76 2.60 -13.27
CA ALA A 487 3.78 1.31 -12.57
C ALA A 487 4.08 0.16 -13.55
N GLN A 488 4.79 -0.85 -13.07
CA GLN A 488 4.91 -2.14 -13.74
C GLN A 488 3.75 -3.03 -13.28
N LEU A 489 3.09 -3.71 -14.21
CA LEU A 489 1.98 -4.61 -13.91
C LEU A 489 2.32 -6.03 -14.36
N PHE A 490 1.94 -7.03 -13.56
CA PHE A 490 2.16 -8.45 -13.85
C PHE A 490 0.89 -9.24 -13.57
N ALA A 491 0.58 -10.26 -14.38
CA ALA A 491 -0.39 -11.31 -14.07
C ALA A 491 0.36 -12.65 -13.91
N GLY A 492 0.51 -13.10 -12.67
CA GLY A 492 1.51 -14.11 -12.32
C GLY A 492 2.91 -13.64 -12.72
N ALA A 493 3.58 -14.41 -13.59
CA ALA A 493 4.87 -14.04 -14.16
C ALA A 493 4.79 -13.14 -15.41
N HIS A 494 3.62 -12.98 -16.03
CA HIS A 494 3.47 -12.30 -17.32
C HIS A 494 3.40 -10.77 -17.14
N PRO A 495 4.30 -9.98 -17.76
CA PRO A 495 4.22 -8.52 -17.71
C PRO A 495 3.05 -8.01 -18.57
N ILE A 496 2.34 -7.01 -18.07
CA ILE A 496 1.24 -6.33 -18.78
C ILE A 496 1.64 -4.89 -19.05
N THR A 497 1.48 -4.45 -20.29
CA THR A 497 1.75 -3.06 -20.70
C THR A 497 0.74 -2.10 -20.06
N VAL A 498 1.25 -1.18 -19.24
CA VAL A 498 0.49 -0.04 -18.70
C VAL A 498 0.72 1.17 -19.61
N ARG A 499 -0.37 1.82 -20.04
CA ARG A 499 -0.33 3.03 -20.86
C ARG A 499 0.12 4.25 -20.04
N PRO A 500 0.60 5.34 -20.69
CA PRO A 500 1.05 6.55 -19.99
C PRO A 500 -0.01 7.22 -19.10
N ASP A 501 -1.30 6.99 -19.36
CA ASP A 501 -2.42 7.50 -18.55
C ASP A 501 -2.71 6.66 -17.28
N GLY A 502 -2.07 5.49 -17.15
CA GLY A 502 -2.26 4.52 -16.07
C GLY A 502 -3.27 3.40 -16.39
N THR A 503 -3.88 3.39 -17.58
CA THR A 503 -4.79 2.32 -18.01
C THR A 503 -4.04 1.10 -18.54
N PHE A 504 -4.63 -0.08 -18.43
CA PHE A 504 -4.16 -1.29 -19.09
C PHE A 504 -5.33 -2.13 -19.61
N ALA A 505 -5.07 -2.92 -20.64
CA ALA A 505 -6.00 -3.94 -21.14
C ALA A 505 -5.18 -5.04 -21.84
N HIS A 506 -5.45 -6.29 -21.51
CA HIS A 506 -4.78 -7.46 -22.09
C HIS A 506 -5.77 -8.62 -22.22
N VAL A 507 -5.66 -9.41 -23.30
CA VAL A 507 -6.49 -10.61 -23.48
C VAL A 507 -5.79 -11.78 -22.81
N MET A 508 -6.49 -12.43 -21.89
CA MET A 508 -6.01 -13.59 -21.14
C MET A 508 -6.69 -14.86 -21.68
N ASN A 509 -5.92 -15.91 -21.92
CA ASN A 509 -6.45 -17.20 -22.40
C ASN A 509 -6.64 -18.19 -21.24
N VAL A 510 -7.66 -19.05 -21.35
CA VAL A 510 -8.04 -20.07 -20.37
C VAL A 510 -8.29 -21.40 -21.10
N SER A 511 -7.22 -22.20 -21.23
CA SER A 511 -7.20 -23.42 -22.04
C SER A 511 -8.09 -24.55 -21.50
N SER A 512 -8.27 -24.64 -20.18
CA SER A 512 -9.04 -25.72 -19.54
C SER A 512 -10.34 -25.24 -18.90
N VAL A 513 -11.38 -26.09 -18.98
CA VAL A 513 -12.59 -25.98 -18.14
C VAL A 513 -12.21 -26.24 -16.69
N GLY A 514 -12.73 -25.45 -15.76
CA GLY A 514 -12.41 -25.52 -14.33
C GLY A 514 -12.24 -24.16 -13.69
N ALA A 515 -11.97 -24.16 -12.38
CA ALA A 515 -11.67 -22.95 -11.61
C ALA A 515 -10.15 -22.71 -11.56
N THR A 516 -9.73 -21.50 -11.91
CA THR A 516 -8.35 -21.02 -11.82
C THR A 516 -8.31 -19.73 -10.99
N GLN A 517 -7.19 -19.47 -10.34
CA GLN A 517 -6.94 -18.22 -9.62
C GLN A 517 -5.52 -17.75 -9.94
N PHE A 518 -5.37 -16.45 -10.19
CA PHE A 518 -4.06 -15.83 -10.40
C PHE A 518 -3.96 -14.49 -9.67
N GLU A 519 -2.73 -14.04 -9.47
CA GLU A 519 -2.43 -12.74 -8.88
C GLU A 519 -2.13 -11.70 -9.96
N VAL A 520 -2.76 -10.53 -9.87
CA VAL A 520 -2.37 -9.32 -10.60
C VAL A 520 -1.60 -8.43 -9.65
N ARG A 521 -0.38 -8.03 -10.03
CA ARG A 521 0.56 -7.33 -9.16
C ARG A 521 1.05 -6.04 -9.79
N ALA A 522 0.75 -4.91 -9.15
CA ALA A 522 1.28 -3.60 -9.53
C ALA A 522 2.51 -3.26 -8.66
N LYS A 523 3.61 -2.83 -9.29
CA LYS A 523 4.87 -2.44 -8.64
C LYS A 523 5.30 -1.04 -9.06
N MET A 524 5.92 -0.29 -8.15
CA MET A 524 6.54 1.01 -8.44
C MET A 524 7.69 1.26 -7.46
N GLN A 525 8.76 1.91 -7.93
CA GLN A 525 9.90 2.25 -7.09
C GLN A 525 9.47 3.19 -5.95
N GLY A 526 9.91 2.92 -4.72
CA GLY A 526 9.57 3.73 -3.54
C GLY A 526 8.17 3.50 -2.96
N MET A 527 7.36 2.61 -3.55
CA MET A 527 6.00 2.28 -3.08
C MET A 527 5.86 0.78 -2.80
N ALA A 528 5.07 0.38 -1.81
CA ALA A 528 4.69 -1.02 -1.63
C ALA A 528 3.87 -1.52 -2.84
N PRO A 529 4.08 -2.75 -3.33
CA PRO A 529 3.29 -3.29 -4.43
C PRO A 529 1.83 -3.46 -4.02
N ARG A 530 0.93 -3.66 -4.99
CA ARG A 530 -0.46 -4.06 -4.73
C ARG A 530 -0.74 -5.40 -5.39
N ILE A 531 -1.42 -6.29 -4.67
CA ILE A 531 -1.75 -7.65 -5.13
C ILE A 531 -3.27 -7.80 -5.16
N ALA A 532 -3.83 -8.06 -6.34
CA ALA A 532 -5.23 -8.43 -6.52
C ALA A 532 -5.32 -9.92 -6.88
N LYS A 533 -6.20 -10.68 -6.23
CA LYS A 533 -6.46 -12.08 -6.56
C LYS A 533 -7.72 -12.16 -7.42
N ILE A 534 -7.59 -12.73 -8.62
CA ILE A 534 -8.67 -12.83 -9.59
C ILE A 534 -9.04 -14.30 -9.75
N ALA A 535 -10.32 -14.64 -9.55
CA ALA A 535 -10.85 -15.98 -9.75
C ALA A 535 -11.54 -16.09 -11.12
N VAL A 536 -11.11 -17.02 -11.96
CA VAL A 536 -11.70 -17.25 -13.29
C VAL A 536 -12.13 -18.69 -13.39
N ARG A 537 -13.42 -18.93 -13.60
CA ARG A 537 -13.97 -20.26 -13.83
C ARG A 537 -14.44 -20.40 -15.26
N ARG A 538 -13.77 -21.23 -16.06
CA ARG A 538 -14.29 -21.64 -17.37
C ARG A 538 -15.25 -22.82 -17.18
N VAL A 539 -16.38 -22.79 -17.88
CA VAL A 539 -17.41 -23.85 -17.93
C VAL A 539 -17.79 -24.15 -19.37
N ASP A 540 -18.40 -25.29 -19.67
CA ASP A 540 -18.88 -25.56 -21.03
C ASP A 540 -20.12 -24.73 -21.40
N ARG A 541 -20.96 -24.41 -20.40
CA ARG A 541 -22.23 -23.67 -20.54
C ARG A 541 -22.58 -22.89 -19.28
N LEU A 542 -23.04 -21.66 -19.43
CA LEU A 542 -23.42 -20.78 -18.31
C LEU A 542 -24.67 -21.28 -17.55
N GLU A 543 -25.55 -22.04 -18.20
CA GLU A 543 -26.72 -22.67 -17.57
C GLU A 543 -26.32 -23.77 -16.57
N THR A 544 -25.20 -24.46 -16.80
CA THR A 544 -24.63 -25.41 -15.83
C THR A 544 -24.08 -24.66 -14.63
N ALA A 545 -23.32 -23.58 -14.88
CA ALA A 545 -22.82 -22.71 -13.82
C ALA A 545 -23.95 -22.12 -12.95
N ALA A 546 -25.07 -21.73 -13.54
CA ALA A 546 -26.26 -21.24 -12.85
C ALA A 546 -26.86 -22.27 -11.88
N LYS A 547 -26.96 -23.55 -12.29
CA LYS A 547 -27.46 -24.65 -11.44
C LYS A 547 -26.53 -24.91 -10.26
N GLU A 548 -25.22 -24.95 -10.50
CA GLU A 548 -24.22 -25.09 -9.43
C GLU A 548 -24.23 -23.90 -8.46
N PHE A 549 -24.43 -22.68 -8.97
CA PHE A 549 -24.45 -21.46 -8.17
C PHE A 549 -25.60 -21.46 -7.16
N ALA A 550 -26.74 -22.07 -7.49
CA ALA A 550 -27.84 -22.26 -6.53
C ALA A 550 -27.40 -23.04 -5.27
N GLY A 551 -26.46 -23.98 -5.41
CA GLY A 551 -25.85 -24.72 -4.29
C GLY A 551 -25.01 -23.86 -3.34
N ARG A 552 -24.69 -22.60 -3.70
CA ARG A 552 -24.03 -21.62 -2.82
C ARG A 552 -25.00 -20.92 -1.85
N ASN A 553 -26.30 -21.27 -1.87
CA ASN A 553 -27.38 -20.57 -1.15
C ASN A 553 -27.36 -19.05 -1.40
N PRO A 554 -27.46 -18.61 -2.67
CA PRO A 554 -27.35 -17.19 -3.00
C PRO A 554 -28.52 -16.40 -2.40
N ILE A 555 -28.22 -15.21 -1.90
CA ILE A 555 -29.23 -14.31 -1.36
C ILE A 555 -30.11 -13.74 -2.48
N GLY A 556 -31.32 -13.31 -2.12
CA GLY A 556 -32.25 -12.63 -3.03
C GLY A 556 -32.31 -11.12 -2.80
N TYR A 557 -33.12 -10.43 -3.61
CA TYR A 557 -33.30 -8.98 -3.52
C TYR A 557 -33.76 -8.48 -2.14
N VAL A 558 -34.57 -9.25 -1.40
CA VAL A 558 -35.07 -8.84 -0.08
C VAL A 558 -33.94 -8.62 0.92
N GLU A 559 -32.95 -9.52 0.95
CA GLU A 559 -31.79 -9.41 1.84
C GLU A 559 -30.84 -8.30 1.37
N LEU A 560 -30.61 -8.19 0.05
CA LEU A 560 -29.85 -7.07 -0.53
C LEU A 560 -30.47 -5.70 -0.18
N ALA A 561 -31.80 -5.57 -0.29
CA ALA A 561 -32.53 -4.32 -0.07
C ALA A 561 -32.65 -3.94 1.41
N ALA A 562 -32.68 -4.92 2.32
CA ALA A 562 -32.50 -4.68 3.76
C ALA A 562 -31.12 -4.03 4.01
N GLY A 563 -30.10 -4.49 3.28
CA GLY A 563 -28.74 -3.98 3.35
C GLY A 563 -28.02 -4.42 4.62
N GLY A 564 -26.76 -3.99 4.75
CA GLY A 564 -25.87 -4.40 5.83
C GLY A 564 -24.42 -4.41 5.36
N LYS A 565 -23.47 -4.41 6.29
CA LYS A 565 -22.04 -4.63 5.93
C LYS A 565 -21.69 -6.11 5.83
N ASP A 566 -22.50 -6.97 6.45
CA ASP A 566 -22.40 -8.43 6.45
C ASP A 566 -22.89 -9.08 5.15
N VAL A 567 -23.72 -8.38 4.34
CA VAL A 567 -24.14 -8.89 3.03
C VAL A 567 -23.08 -8.71 1.94
N ILE A 568 -22.11 -7.81 2.13
CA ILE A 568 -21.05 -7.54 1.13
C ILE A 568 -20.21 -8.80 0.93
N GLY A 569 -20.01 -9.19 -0.33
CA GLY A 569 -19.31 -10.42 -0.70
C GLY A 569 -20.15 -11.72 -0.62
N LYS A 570 -21.38 -11.69 -0.07
CA LYS A 570 -22.28 -12.87 -0.13
C LYS A 570 -22.62 -13.20 -1.60
N PRO A 571 -22.78 -14.49 -1.96
CA PRO A 571 -23.28 -14.88 -3.27
C PRO A 571 -24.71 -14.38 -3.44
N ILE A 572 -25.04 -13.88 -4.63
CA ILE A 572 -26.35 -13.29 -4.94
C ILE A 572 -26.83 -13.72 -6.33
N ALA A 573 -28.13 -13.95 -6.46
CA ALA A 573 -28.80 -14.24 -7.73
C ALA A 573 -30.04 -13.35 -7.89
N LEU A 574 -30.12 -12.62 -9.00
CA LEU A 574 -31.19 -11.64 -9.27
C LEU A 574 -31.76 -11.84 -10.66
N THR A 575 -33.07 -12.01 -10.77
CA THR A 575 -33.80 -12.01 -12.05
C THR A 575 -34.67 -10.75 -12.17
N GLY A 576 -34.56 -10.04 -13.29
CA GLY A 576 -35.30 -8.81 -13.52
C GLY A 576 -35.22 -8.31 -14.96
N GLU A 577 -35.85 -7.17 -15.22
CA GLU A 577 -35.90 -6.50 -16.53
C GLU A 577 -34.80 -5.44 -16.66
N VAL A 578 -34.09 -5.41 -17.80
CA VAL A 578 -33.11 -4.35 -18.10
C VAL A 578 -33.81 -3.02 -18.32
N LEU A 579 -33.54 -2.02 -17.45
CA LEU A 579 -33.94 -0.63 -17.67
C LEU A 579 -32.94 0.15 -18.52
N GLU A 580 -31.66 -0.17 -18.36
CA GLU A 580 -30.52 0.42 -19.06
C GLU A 580 -29.39 -0.61 -19.09
N ALA A 581 -28.71 -0.74 -20.23
CA ALA A 581 -27.44 -1.44 -20.34
C ALA A 581 -26.48 -0.56 -21.15
N ARG A 582 -25.27 -0.30 -20.62
CA ARG A 582 -24.26 0.51 -21.30
C ARG A 582 -22.84 0.05 -21.00
N ARG A 583 -21.96 0.20 -21.98
CA ARG A 583 -20.52 -0.04 -21.80
C ARG A 583 -19.87 1.17 -21.13
N GLN A 584 -19.08 0.94 -20.09
CA GLN A 584 -18.22 1.92 -19.45
C GLN A 584 -16.80 1.33 -19.35
N GLY A 585 -15.91 1.76 -20.25
CA GLY A 585 -14.57 1.18 -20.38
C GLY A 585 -14.63 -0.28 -20.84
N TYR A 586 -14.08 -1.17 -20.02
CA TYR A 586 -14.12 -2.62 -20.21
C TYR A 586 -15.23 -3.32 -19.40
N SER A 587 -16.04 -2.56 -18.66
CA SER A 587 -17.20 -3.06 -17.94
C SER A 587 -18.51 -2.76 -18.68
N THR A 588 -19.51 -3.61 -18.49
CA THR A 588 -20.91 -3.33 -18.83
C THR A 588 -21.67 -3.02 -17.55
N LEU A 589 -22.26 -1.82 -17.48
CA LEU A 589 -23.17 -1.43 -16.42
C LEU A 589 -24.60 -1.74 -16.85
N ILE A 590 -25.35 -2.43 -16.00
CA ILE A 590 -26.76 -2.77 -16.24
C ILE A 590 -27.58 -2.30 -15.05
N LEU A 591 -28.68 -1.58 -15.31
CA LEU A 591 -29.66 -1.20 -14.30
C LEU A 591 -30.85 -2.15 -14.39
N LEU A 592 -31.01 -3.00 -13.37
CA LEU A 592 -32.01 -4.06 -13.32
C LEU A 592 -33.24 -3.62 -12.53
N SER A 593 -34.44 -3.79 -13.10
CA SER A 593 -35.72 -3.66 -12.41
C SER A 593 -36.17 -5.00 -11.86
N MET A 594 -36.35 -5.08 -10.55
CA MET A 594 -36.78 -6.30 -9.87
C MET A 594 -38.32 -6.40 -9.83
N PRO A 595 -38.90 -7.56 -10.15
CA PRO A 595 -40.35 -7.74 -10.12
C PRO A 595 -40.87 -7.73 -8.68
N ARG A 596 -42.16 -7.36 -8.48
CA ARG A 596 -42.78 -7.35 -7.13
C ARG A 596 -42.71 -8.71 -6.42
N THR A 597 -42.69 -9.81 -7.18
CA THR A 597 -42.55 -11.18 -6.70
C THR A 597 -41.20 -11.44 -6.02
N SER A 598 -40.14 -10.67 -6.30
CA SER A 598 -38.86 -10.75 -5.58
C SER A 598 -38.88 -10.06 -4.21
N GLY A 599 -40.08 -9.89 -3.63
CA GLY A 599 -40.32 -9.20 -2.36
C GLY A 599 -40.08 -7.69 -2.39
N CYS A 600 -39.93 -7.07 -3.57
CA CYS A 600 -39.85 -5.62 -3.63
C CYS A 600 -41.21 -4.98 -3.32
N LYS A 601 -41.30 -4.37 -2.13
CA LYS A 601 -42.45 -3.55 -1.73
C LYS A 601 -42.34 -2.18 -2.40
N GLN A 602 -43.42 -1.72 -3.03
CA GLN A 602 -43.53 -0.29 -3.38
C GLN A 602 -43.40 0.52 -2.09
N ALA A 603 -42.61 1.59 -2.13
CA ALA A 603 -42.17 2.32 -0.95
C ALA A 603 -43.23 3.24 -0.31
N GLY A 604 -44.52 2.91 -0.48
CA GLY A 604 -45.63 3.53 0.26
C GLY A 604 -45.88 2.91 1.65
N ALA A 605 -45.30 1.74 1.96
CA ALA A 605 -45.64 0.99 3.18
C ALA A 605 -44.49 0.83 4.21
N ALA A 606 -43.24 1.13 3.85
CA ALA A 606 -42.07 0.89 4.71
C ALA A 606 -41.54 2.15 5.44
N ALA A 607 -42.05 3.34 5.13
CA ALA A 607 -41.59 4.60 5.71
C ALA A 607 -41.95 4.79 7.20
N ALA A 608 -42.74 3.89 7.78
CA ALA A 608 -43.25 3.99 9.15
C ALA A 608 -42.35 3.35 10.24
N SER A 609 -41.23 2.71 9.88
CA SER A 609 -40.40 1.95 10.83
C SER A 609 -38.88 2.17 10.75
N ALA A 610 -38.40 3.10 9.92
CA ALA A 610 -37.00 3.51 9.93
C ALA A 610 -36.73 4.50 11.09
N GLY A 611 -35.78 4.18 11.96
CA GLY A 611 -35.43 5.02 13.10
C GLY A 611 -34.85 6.40 12.70
N PRO A 612 -34.97 7.42 13.58
CA PRO A 612 -34.50 8.78 13.29
C PRO A 612 -32.97 8.82 13.16
N GLY A 613 -32.48 8.78 11.93
CA GLY A 613 -31.05 8.77 11.61
C GLY A 613 -30.69 7.96 10.36
N ALA A 614 -31.54 7.03 9.92
CA ALA A 614 -31.39 6.41 8.61
C ALA A 614 -31.78 7.42 7.51
N ALA A 615 -30.84 7.78 6.63
CA ALA A 615 -31.13 8.63 5.48
C ALA A 615 -32.22 7.95 4.62
N ALA A 616 -33.34 8.65 4.43
CA ALA A 616 -34.49 8.09 3.72
C ALA A 616 -34.11 7.77 2.27
N ARG A 617 -33.94 6.48 1.95
CA ARG A 617 -33.80 6.02 0.57
C ARG A 617 -35.09 6.41 -0.17
N SER A 618 -34.97 7.22 -1.22
CA SER A 618 -36.11 7.73 -1.98
C SER A 618 -37.03 6.59 -2.44
N PRO A 619 -38.36 6.79 -2.43
CA PRO A 619 -39.33 5.72 -2.70
C PRO A 619 -39.37 5.19 -4.15
N GLU A 620 -38.37 5.55 -4.97
CA GLU A 620 -38.34 5.23 -6.39
C GLU A 620 -37.62 3.93 -6.69
N THR A 621 -38.43 2.92 -6.98
CA THR A 621 -38.16 1.75 -7.83
C THR A 621 -37.20 0.67 -7.32
N CYS A 622 -37.59 -0.56 -7.62
CA CYS A 622 -36.92 -1.81 -7.26
C CYS A 622 -35.63 -2.02 -8.09
N LYS A 623 -34.65 -1.13 -7.95
CA LYS A 623 -33.48 -1.08 -8.83
C LYS A 623 -32.24 -1.69 -8.18
N VAL A 624 -31.50 -2.46 -8.97
CA VAL A 624 -30.14 -2.90 -8.63
C VAL A 624 -29.20 -2.50 -9.75
N ARG A 625 -28.03 -1.98 -9.38
CA ARG A 625 -26.94 -1.69 -10.30
C ARG A 625 -26.03 -2.91 -10.42
N LEU A 626 -25.83 -3.39 -11.63
CA LEU A 626 -24.96 -4.52 -11.94
C LEU A 626 -23.69 -3.99 -12.61
N VAL A 627 -22.53 -4.46 -12.15
CA VAL A 627 -21.23 -4.21 -12.78
C VAL A 627 -20.70 -5.55 -13.29
N HIS A 628 -20.64 -5.71 -14.61
CA HIS A 628 -20.17 -6.93 -15.26
C HIS A 628 -18.87 -6.64 -16.00
N GLY A 629 -17.76 -7.29 -15.63
CA GLY A 629 -16.44 -7.10 -16.25
C GLY A 629 -16.29 -7.76 -17.62
N ALA A 630 -17.38 -7.90 -18.39
CA ALA A 630 -17.40 -8.50 -19.71
C ALA A 630 -18.48 -7.85 -20.59
N ASP A 631 -18.31 -7.99 -21.90
CA ASP A 631 -19.33 -7.59 -22.88
C ASP A 631 -20.63 -8.37 -22.64
N ASN A 632 -21.75 -7.65 -22.53
CA ASN A 632 -23.08 -8.24 -22.36
C ASN A 632 -24.02 -7.76 -23.48
N PRO A 633 -24.65 -8.66 -24.26
CA PRO A 633 -25.53 -8.28 -25.38
C PRO A 633 -26.94 -7.85 -24.95
N ALA A 634 -27.27 -7.87 -23.65
CA ALA A 634 -28.61 -7.55 -23.15
C ALA A 634 -29.03 -6.10 -23.48
N GLN A 635 -30.28 -5.95 -23.90
CA GLN A 635 -30.90 -4.68 -24.28
C GLN A 635 -32.02 -4.28 -23.30
N ARG A 636 -32.45 -3.01 -23.34
CA ARG A 636 -33.61 -2.56 -22.55
C ARG A 636 -34.84 -3.43 -22.85
N GLY A 637 -35.52 -3.92 -21.81
CA GLY A 637 -36.67 -4.81 -21.93
C GLY A 637 -36.33 -6.30 -22.08
N ASP A 638 -35.05 -6.69 -22.09
CA ASP A 638 -34.66 -8.07 -21.85
C ASP A 638 -34.87 -8.45 -20.38
N VAL A 639 -35.24 -9.72 -20.13
CA VAL A 639 -35.20 -10.32 -18.80
C VAL A 639 -33.88 -11.06 -18.69
N LEU A 640 -33.13 -10.84 -17.61
CA LEU A 640 -31.88 -11.55 -17.33
C LEU A 640 -31.85 -12.07 -15.90
N THR A 641 -31.06 -13.12 -15.69
CA THR A 641 -30.64 -13.55 -14.35
C THR A 641 -29.14 -13.30 -14.21
N ALA A 642 -28.78 -12.44 -13.25
CA ALA A 642 -27.41 -12.13 -12.90
C ALA A 642 -26.96 -12.96 -11.69
N TYR A 643 -25.76 -13.49 -11.75
CA TYR A 643 -25.11 -14.26 -10.68
C TYR A 643 -23.80 -13.57 -10.31
N GLY A 644 -23.49 -13.46 -9.01
CA GLY A 644 -22.25 -12.84 -8.57
C GLY A 644 -22.19 -12.58 -7.07
N SER A 645 -21.51 -11.50 -6.68
CA SER A 645 -21.35 -11.11 -5.27
C SER A 645 -21.85 -9.69 -5.00
N VAL A 646 -22.40 -9.47 -3.82
CA VAL A 646 -22.83 -8.14 -3.37
C VAL A 646 -21.63 -7.21 -3.27
N ALA A 647 -21.68 -6.07 -3.96
CA ALA A 647 -20.66 -5.04 -3.90
C ALA A 647 -21.00 -4.00 -2.80
N PRO A 648 -20.03 -3.16 -2.38
CA PRO A 648 -20.35 -1.94 -1.64
C PRO A 648 -21.38 -1.09 -2.43
N PRO A 649 -22.40 -0.52 -1.76
CA PRO A 649 -23.47 0.17 -2.46
C PRO A 649 -22.97 1.45 -3.16
N PHE A 650 -23.53 1.73 -4.34
CA PHE A 650 -23.16 2.87 -5.15
C PHE A 650 -23.94 4.13 -4.73
N VAL A 651 -23.23 5.19 -4.33
CA VAL A 651 -23.82 6.50 -4.06
C VAL A 651 -23.55 7.42 -5.24
N ALA A 652 -24.59 7.76 -6.00
CA ALA A 652 -24.49 8.76 -7.05
C ALA A 652 -24.22 10.16 -6.44
N PRO A 653 -23.47 11.06 -7.10
CA PRO A 653 -23.29 12.43 -6.61
C PRO A 653 -24.64 13.15 -6.40
N GLY A 654 -24.97 13.45 -5.15
CA GLY A 654 -26.26 14.05 -4.77
C GLY A 654 -27.48 13.12 -4.89
N GLY A 655 -27.29 11.83 -5.17
CA GLY A 655 -28.36 10.85 -5.33
C GLY A 655 -28.50 9.89 -4.14
N ALA A 656 -29.56 9.07 -4.19
CA ALA A 656 -29.75 7.99 -3.22
C ALA A 656 -28.72 6.87 -3.40
N GLU A 657 -28.51 6.11 -2.33
CA GLU A 657 -27.74 4.87 -2.31
C GLU A 657 -28.46 3.79 -3.15
N ILE A 658 -27.77 3.22 -4.13
CA ILE A 658 -28.28 2.14 -4.99
C ILE A 658 -27.51 0.84 -4.66
N PRO A 659 -28.19 -0.28 -4.39
CA PRO A 659 -27.52 -1.57 -4.22
C PRO A 659 -26.72 -1.96 -5.47
N GLU A 660 -25.47 -2.36 -5.29
CA GLU A 660 -24.57 -2.77 -6.38
C GLU A 660 -24.19 -4.25 -6.26
N VAL A 661 -24.04 -4.93 -7.41
CA VAL A 661 -23.60 -6.32 -7.52
C VAL A 661 -22.46 -6.42 -8.53
N TRP A 662 -21.37 -7.06 -8.13
CA TRP A 662 -20.32 -7.50 -9.05
C TRP A 662 -20.74 -8.83 -9.66
N VAL A 663 -21.00 -8.81 -10.97
CA VAL A 663 -21.56 -9.94 -11.72
C VAL A 663 -20.44 -10.86 -12.17
N GLU A 664 -20.50 -12.13 -11.77
CA GLU A 664 -19.63 -13.19 -12.26
C GLU A 664 -20.04 -13.66 -13.67
N PHE A 665 -21.36 -13.74 -13.93
CA PHE A 665 -21.95 -14.06 -15.23
C PHE A 665 -23.45 -13.74 -15.27
N THR A 666 -24.03 -13.70 -16.48
CA THR A 666 -25.47 -13.55 -16.69
C THR A 666 -26.02 -14.63 -17.61
N VAL A 667 -27.26 -15.06 -17.36
CA VAL A 667 -28.03 -15.94 -18.25
C VAL A 667 -29.29 -15.20 -18.70
N LYS A 668 -29.75 -15.44 -19.94
CA LYS A 668 -31.01 -14.87 -20.44
C LYS A 668 -32.18 -15.49 -19.65
N GLY A 669 -33.03 -14.64 -19.08
CA GLY A 669 -34.20 -15.09 -18.33
C GLY A 669 -35.30 -15.60 -19.25
N ALA A 670 -36.10 -16.56 -18.76
CA ALA A 670 -37.41 -16.82 -19.32
C ALA A 670 -38.32 -15.60 -19.05
N ARG A 671 -39.17 -15.26 -20.03
CA ARG A 671 -40.24 -14.26 -19.87
C ARG A 671 -41.49 -14.90 -19.31
#